data_AF-A0A1S1QXR8-F1
#
_entry.id   AF-A0A1S1QXR8-F1
#
_cell.length_a   1.000
_cell.length_b   1.000
_cell.length_c   1.000
_cell.angle_alpha   90.00
_cell.angle_beta   90.00
_cell.angle_gamma   90.00
#
_symmetry.space_group_name_H-M   'P 1'
#
loop_
_entity.id
_entity.type
_entity.pdbx_description
1 polymer ?
#
loop_
_entity_poly.entity_id
_entity_poly.type
_entity_poly.pdbx_seq_one_letter_code
_entity_poly.pdbx_strand_id
1 'polypeptide(L)'
;MIELDTPLRHLLPAKDAKRLGERPLELVTVADLLEHLPRRYHRRGELTNLADLVEGEVSTVHARVVRNESKTARTGRRYAVLTVTDGTAQMTVTYFNPARSPARRLSAGSVAVFSGKVDRFNQRLQMVNPETHPLEDDDGPGDDPDRWARALVPIYPATEQVNSPAIGRCVRVLLDTLGELPDPLPADLRARYRLVDLRKAYELVHQPESTGDVERAHRRLKWDEALTLQVILAQRRRAISAMATVARRGRPDGILAAFDGQLPFALTDGQRGVGATIAGELARPVPMHRLLMGEVGSGKTVVALRAMLAVVDAGGQAALLAPTETLAVQHHRGVRALLGGFGRAGELDETSPATKVALVTGSLGARAKREALAAAADGSAGLVIGTHALLHEGVAFRDLGLVVVDEQHRFGVEQRDALRARATDPPHVLVMTATPIPRTVAMTVFGDLEVSTLTELPAGRSPIGTFVVNGAEHPSWRGRIWGRIRDEVAAGHQAYVVCPRISTVAGGSADDEDLPEDEAEAGRPGFGDGTGSLAGVGVEELLPWLAEGPLAGLRVAALHGRLPADAKDAVMTRFAAGEVDVLVATTVIEVGVDVPNATVIAILDADRFGVSQLHQLRGRVGRGQAAGVCLLHTEVGGDTPATQRLANVAATTDGAELARLDLGQRREGDVLGASQSGRGRSVRLLELLKDERLILDAREEAGRVVDTDPDLSSHPALARRVLLALDDRPVEYLEKG
;
A
#
# COMPACT_ATOMS: atom_id res chain seq x y z
N MET A 1 29.33 29.79 2.60
CA MET A 1 29.49 28.33 2.55
C MET A 1 28.31 27.80 1.75
N ILE A 2 28.52 26.89 0.80
CA ILE A 2 27.41 26.32 0.02
C ILE A 2 26.78 25.23 0.88
N GLU A 3 25.50 25.38 1.18
CA GLU A 3 24.71 24.43 1.98
C GLU A 3 23.62 23.78 1.13
N LEU A 4 23.03 22.70 1.63
CA LEU A 4 22.01 21.92 0.91
C LEU A 4 20.74 22.74 0.58
N ASP A 5 20.40 23.75 1.37
CA ASP A 5 19.26 24.66 1.12
C ASP A 5 19.61 25.84 0.19
N THR A 6 20.86 25.95 -0.24
CA THR A 6 21.29 27.06 -1.09
C THR A 6 20.52 27.03 -2.42
N PRO A 7 19.91 28.15 -2.85
CA PRO A 7 19.18 28.20 -4.11
C PRO A 7 20.10 27.98 -5.32
N LEU A 8 19.68 27.13 -6.26
CA LEU A 8 20.46 26.80 -7.48
C LEU A 8 20.79 28.02 -8.34
N ARG A 9 19.93 29.05 -8.31
CA ARG A 9 20.17 30.33 -9.01
C ARG A 9 21.47 31.05 -8.61
N HIS A 10 22.04 30.73 -7.45
CA HIS A 10 23.31 31.31 -6.99
C HIS A 10 24.54 30.53 -7.50
N LEU A 11 24.34 29.31 -8.00
CA LEU A 11 25.42 28.37 -8.37
C LEU A 11 25.41 27.99 -9.85
N LEU A 12 24.24 28.00 -10.47
CA LEU A 12 24.04 27.64 -11.87
C LEU A 12 23.70 28.87 -12.72
N PRO A 13 23.96 28.83 -14.03
CA PRO A 13 23.50 29.87 -14.95
C PRO A 13 21.98 30.10 -14.81
N ALA A 14 21.55 31.37 -14.82
CA ALA A 14 20.15 31.75 -14.57
C ALA A 14 19.14 31.01 -15.47
N LYS A 15 19.53 30.72 -16.70
CA LYS A 15 18.72 29.96 -17.66
C LYS A 15 18.51 28.51 -17.22
N ASP A 16 19.55 27.85 -16.73
CA ASP A 16 19.48 26.45 -16.32
C ASP A 16 18.79 26.31 -14.97
N ALA A 17 19.10 27.20 -14.00
CA ALA A 17 18.39 27.27 -12.72
C ALA A 17 16.88 27.51 -12.90
N LYS A 18 16.48 28.40 -13.82
CA LYS A 18 15.07 28.64 -14.13
C LYS A 18 14.38 27.39 -14.68
N ARG A 19 14.99 26.71 -15.65
CA ARG A 19 14.41 25.52 -16.28
C ARG A 19 14.30 24.33 -15.35
N LEU A 20 15.28 24.16 -14.46
CA LEU A 20 15.26 23.12 -13.42
C LEU A 20 14.14 23.36 -12.40
N GLY A 21 13.87 24.62 -12.05
CA GLY A 21 12.83 25.00 -11.10
C GLY A 21 11.39 25.04 -11.66
N GLU A 22 11.20 24.88 -12.97
CA GLU A 22 9.88 24.83 -13.60
C GLU A 22 9.25 23.42 -13.49
N ARG A 23 7.91 23.36 -13.48
CA ARG A 23 7.19 22.08 -13.50
C ARG A 23 7.50 21.30 -14.78
N PRO A 24 7.66 19.97 -14.71
CA PRO A 24 7.43 19.09 -13.55
C PRO A 24 8.65 18.80 -12.66
N LEU A 25 9.82 19.41 -12.90
CA LEU A 25 11.03 19.10 -12.12
C LEU A 25 11.06 19.76 -10.74
N GLU A 26 10.64 21.03 -10.66
CA GLU A 26 10.60 21.80 -9.39
C GLU A 26 11.92 21.76 -8.57
N LEU A 27 13.08 21.67 -9.23
CA LEU A 27 14.38 21.62 -8.55
C LEU A 27 14.89 23.04 -8.30
N VAL A 28 14.90 23.49 -7.04
CA VAL A 28 15.17 24.90 -6.69
C VAL A 28 16.42 25.06 -5.82
N THR A 29 16.80 24.03 -5.06
CA THR A 29 17.91 24.02 -4.10
C THR A 29 19.01 23.02 -4.48
N VAL A 30 20.17 23.14 -3.83
CA VAL A 30 21.29 22.18 -3.93
C VAL A 30 20.82 20.77 -3.56
N ALA A 31 20.04 20.62 -2.50
CA ALA A 31 19.45 19.36 -2.08
C ALA A 31 18.57 18.77 -3.19
N ASP A 32 17.69 19.57 -3.79
CA ASP A 32 16.79 19.09 -4.84
C ASP A 32 17.58 18.50 -6.01
N LEU A 33 18.64 19.18 -6.45
CA LEU A 33 19.45 18.70 -7.58
C LEU A 33 20.29 17.47 -7.26
N LEU A 34 20.85 17.35 -6.05
CA LEU A 34 21.61 16.18 -5.60
C LEU A 34 20.71 14.98 -5.23
N GLU A 35 19.47 15.23 -4.80
CA GLU A 35 18.49 14.18 -4.52
C GLU A 35 17.68 13.79 -5.76
N HIS A 36 17.85 14.50 -6.88
CA HIS A 36 17.36 14.09 -8.20
C HIS A 36 18.22 12.97 -8.78
N LEU A 37 18.07 11.77 -8.22
CA LEU A 37 18.92 10.62 -8.50
C LEU A 37 18.76 10.08 -9.94
N PRO A 38 19.82 9.51 -10.54
CA PRO A 38 19.71 8.80 -11.80
C PRO A 38 18.76 7.60 -11.71
N ARG A 39 17.90 7.42 -12.71
CA ARG A 39 17.01 6.24 -12.84
C ARG A 39 17.76 5.00 -13.35
N ARG A 40 18.79 5.21 -14.17
CA ARG A 40 19.60 4.15 -14.79
C ARG A 40 21.04 4.60 -14.96
N TYR A 41 21.93 3.63 -15.15
CA TYR A 41 23.33 3.85 -15.48
C TYR A 41 23.68 3.04 -16.72
N HIS A 42 24.39 3.66 -17.67
CA HIS A 42 24.90 2.96 -18.85
C HIS A 42 26.43 2.94 -18.82
N ARG A 43 27.04 1.84 -19.25
CA ARG A 43 28.48 1.85 -19.51
C ARG A 43 28.77 2.67 -20.76
N ARG A 44 29.85 3.44 -20.72
CA ARG A 44 30.34 4.14 -21.91
C ARG A 44 30.67 3.11 -22.98
N GLY A 45 30.02 3.23 -24.13
CA GLY A 45 30.12 2.28 -25.26
C GLY A 45 29.03 1.21 -25.37
N GLU A 46 28.20 0.97 -24.35
CA GLU A 46 27.03 0.08 -24.47
C GLU A 46 25.84 0.82 -25.07
N LEU A 47 25.31 0.32 -26.18
CA LEU A 47 24.18 0.94 -26.89
C LEU A 47 22.84 0.51 -26.27
N THR A 48 21.85 1.40 -26.26
CA THR A 48 20.50 1.13 -25.72
C THR A 48 19.76 0.17 -26.64
N ASN A 49 19.20 -0.93 -26.10
CA ASN A 49 18.32 -1.81 -26.87
C ASN A 49 17.11 -1.03 -27.39
N LEU A 50 17.04 -0.82 -28.71
CA LEU A 50 16.00 -0.06 -29.38
C LEU A 50 14.67 -0.85 -29.46
N ALA A 51 14.71 -2.18 -29.29
CA ALA A 51 13.51 -3.02 -29.36
C ALA A 51 12.57 -2.83 -28.16
N ASP A 52 13.10 -2.40 -27.02
CA ASP A 52 12.35 -2.24 -25.77
C ASP A 52 11.70 -0.85 -25.63
N LEU A 53 11.81 0.01 -26.65
CA LEU A 53 11.26 1.36 -26.63
C LEU A 53 9.74 1.35 -26.82
N VAL A 54 9.03 2.06 -25.93
CA VAL A 54 7.57 2.21 -25.98
C VAL A 54 7.20 3.44 -26.83
N GLU A 55 6.28 3.25 -27.76
CA GLU A 55 5.76 4.33 -28.61
C GLU A 55 4.99 5.37 -27.77
N GLY A 56 5.23 6.65 -28.04
CA GLY A 56 4.61 7.76 -27.32
C GLY A 56 5.39 8.25 -26.10
N GLU A 57 6.37 7.50 -25.61
CA GLU A 57 7.18 7.87 -24.44
C GLU A 57 8.40 8.73 -24.80
N VAL A 58 8.76 9.68 -23.92
CA VAL A 58 10.04 10.38 -24.01
C VAL A 58 11.14 9.47 -23.47
N SER A 59 12.04 9.05 -24.36
CA SER A 59 13.14 8.14 -24.02
C SER A 59 14.50 8.75 -24.39
N THR A 60 15.52 8.38 -23.61
CA THR A 60 16.91 8.69 -23.90
C THR A 60 17.60 7.44 -24.40
N VAL A 61 18.18 7.52 -25.60
CA VAL A 61 18.75 6.41 -26.36
C VAL A 61 20.21 6.69 -26.65
N HIS A 62 21.08 5.76 -26.28
CA HIS A 62 22.48 5.75 -26.62
C HIS A 62 22.67 4.90 -27.88
N ALA A 63 22.95 5.54 -29.02
CA ALA A 63 23.00 4.84 -30.30
C ALA A 63 24.16 5.33 -31.17
N ARG A 64 24.67 4.43 -32.01
CA ARG A 64 25.70 4.75 -33.00
C ARG A 64 25.02 5.25 -34.27
N VAL A 65 25.53 6.35 -34.82
CA VAL A 65 25.08 6.89 -36.11
C VAL A 65 25.62 6.00 -37.23
N VAL A 66 24.73 5.35 -37.97
CA VAL A 66 25.06 4.53 -39.14
C VAL A 66 25.11 5.41 -40.39
N ARG A 67 24.16 6.32 -40.53
CA ARG A 67 24.04 7.23 -41.68
C ARG A 67 23.55 8.59 -41.25
N ASN A 68 23.99 9.61 -41.96
CA ASN A 68 23.52 10.99 -41.84
C ASN A 68 23.20 11.52 -43.24
N GLU A 69 21.92 11.70 -43.53
CA GLU A 69 21.42 12.11 -44.85
C GLU A 69 20.72 13.46 -44.75
N SER A 70 21.01 14.39 -45.67
CA SER A 70 20.20 15.59 -45.85
C SER A 70 19.19 15.33 -46.96
N LYS A 71 17.90 15.43 -46.65
CA LYS A 71 16.79 15.30 -47.60
C LYS A 71 16.09 16.63 -47.82
N THR A 72 15.37 16.74 -48.93
CA THR A 72 14.56 17.92 -49.28
C THR A 72 13.09 17.49 -49.32
N ALA A 73 12.24 18.18 -48.56
CA ALA A 73 10.81 17.91 -48.54
C ALA A 73 10.15 18.40 -49.85
N ARG A 74 8.95 17.90 -50.14
CA ARG A 74 8.14 18.37 -51.30
C ARG A 74 7.90 19.89 -51.29
N THR A 75 7.96 20.51 -50.12
CA THR A 75 7.83 21.96 -49.91
C THR A 75 9.14 22.75 -50.14
N GLY A 76 10.22 22.09 -50.59
CA GLY A 76 11.53 22.70 -50.84
C GLY A 76 12.41 22.89 -49.59
N ARG A 77 11.88 22.64 -48.38
CA ARG A 77 12.64 22.75 -47.12
C ARG A 77 13.57 21.54 -46.92
N ARG A 78 14.82 21.80 -46.53
CA ARG A 78 15.81 20.75 -46.21
C ARG A 78 15.62 20.26 -44.78
N TYR A 79 15.75 18.95 -44.57
CA TYR A 79 15.75 18.29 -43.26
C TYR A 79 16.87 17.23 -43.21
N ALA A 80 17.40 16.94 -42.03
CA ALA A 80 18.39 15.88 -41.83
C ALA A 80 17.73 14.63 -41.27
N VAL A 81 18.20 13.46 -41.68
CA VAL A 81 17.75 12.15 -41.22
C VAL A 81 18.98 11.35 -40.84
N LEU A 82 19.11 11.05 -39.56
CA LEU A 82 20.11 10.13 -39.04
C LEU A 82 19.48 8.74 -38.94
N THR A 83 20.19 7.71 -39.39
CA THR A 83 19.88 6.33 -39.03
C THR A 83 20.81 5.93 -37.92
N VAL A 84 20.25 5.57 -36.77
CA VAL A 84 21.01 5.17 -35.58
C VAL A 84 20.74 3.70 -35.25
N THR A 85 21.71 3.02 -34.67
CA THR A 85 21.62 1.59 -34.33
C THR A 85 22.20 1.32 -32.95
N ASP A 86 21.70 0.26 -32.33
CA ASP A 86 22.24 -0.38 -31.13
C ASP A 86 23.06 -1.66 -31.43
N GLY A 87 23.18 -2.03 -32.72
CA GLY A 87 23.79 -3.26 -33.18
C GLY A 87 22.79 -4.36 -33.57
N THR A 88 21.55 -4.29 -33.09
CA THR A 88 20.48 -5.30 -33.33
C THR A 88 19.28 -4.74 -34.10
N ALA A 89 18.93 -3.48 -33.87
CA ALA A 89 17.82 -2.75 -34.46
C ALA A 89 18.25 -1.37 -34.96
N GLN A 90 17.37 -0.69 -35.70
CA GLN A 90 17.62 0.64 -36.24
C GLN A 90 16.45 1.57 -35.96
N MET A 91 16.77 2.83 -35.65
CA MET A 91 15.82 3.91 -35.44
C MET A 91 16.17 5.12 -36.31
N THR A 92 15.16 5.89 -36.70
CA THR A 92 15.34 7.09 -37.52
C THR A 92 15.27 8.35 -36.66
N VAL A 93 16.28 9.21 -36.69
CA VAL A 93 16.26 10.49 -35.99
C VAL A 93 16.18 11.62 -37.03
N THR A 94 15.09 12.38 -37.01
CA THR A 94 14.78 13.39 -38.03
C THR A 94 14.90 14.80 -37.47
N TYR A 95 15.62 15.68 -38.16
CA TYR A 95 15.74 17.11 -37.85
C TYR A 95 15.17 17.99 -38.95
N PHE A 96 14.08 18.71 -38.68
CA PHE A 96 13.45 19.60 -39.65
C PHE A 96 14.21 20.92 -39.88
N ASN A 97 15.11 21.30 -38.98
CA ASN A 97 16.00 22.45 -39.16
C ASN A 97 17.48 22.02 -39.11
N PRO A 98 18.03 21.49 -40.21
CA PRO A 98 19.35 20.89 -40.21
C PRO A 98 20.46 21.92 -40.00
N ALA A 99 20.25 23.20 -40.35
CA ALA A 99 21.26 24.24 -40.20
C ALA A 99 21.62 24.54 -38.74
N ARG A 100 20.65 24.36 -37.82
CA ARG A 100 20.77 24.60 -36.38
C ARG A 100 20.76 23.32 -35.55
N SER A 101 20.72 22.14 -36.17
CA SER A 101 20.62 20.88 -35.44
C SER A 101 21.99 20.27 -35.09
N PRO A 102 22.08 19.46 -34.02
CA PRO A 102 23.28 18.70 -33.68
C PRO A 102 23.73 17.72 -34.77
N ALA A 103 22.83 17.31 -35.68
CA ALA A 103 23.13 16.37 -36.76
C ALA A 103 24.30 16.82 -37.66
N ARG A 104 24.62 18.12 -37.76
CA ARG A 104 25.77 18.58 -38.55
C ARG A 104 27.12 18.13 -38.00
N ARG A 105 27.18 17.83 -36.70
CA ARG A 105 28.39 17.40 -35.99
C ARG A 105 28.52 15.88 -35.87
N LEU A 106 27.54 15.13 -36.36
CA LEU A 106 27.49 13.68 -36.22
C LEU A 106 27.77 12.99 -37.56
N SER A 107 28.99 12.45 -37.72
CA SER A 107 29.36 11.62 -38.86
C SER A 107 28.96 10.15 -38.64
N ALA A 108 28.90 9.36 -39.70
CA ALA A 108 28.76 7.91 -39.57
C ALA A 108 29.90 7.34 -38.69
N GLY A 109 29.55 6.46 -37.75
CA GLY A 109 30.46 5.92 -36.74
C GLY A 109 30.40 6.65 -35.39
N SER A 110 29.98 7.92 -35.36
CA SER A 110 29.87 8.68 -34.10
C SER A 110 28.81 8.07 -33.18
N VAL A 111 29.05 8.16 -31.88
CA VAL A 111 28.10 7.73 -30.85
C VAL A 111 27.54 8.96 -30.15
N ALA A 112 26.22 8.99 -29.98
CA ALA A 112 25.55 10.10 -29.35
C ALA A 112 24.37 9.62 -28.50
N VAL A 113 23.99 10.49 -27.56
CA VAL A 113 22.78 10.33 -26.78
C VAL A 113 21.68 11.13 -27.44
N PHE A 114 20.59 10.46 -27.81
CA PHE A 114 19.39 11.03 -28.42
C PHE A 114 18.25 10.99 -27.39
N SER A 115 17.71 12.15 -27.01
CA SER A 115 16.62 12.24 -26.04
C SER A 115 15.41 12.93 -26.66
N GLY A 116 14.28 12.24 -26.72
CA GLY A 116 13.05 12.78 -27.29
C GLY A 116 11.90 11.79 -27.26
N LYS A 117 10.73 12.24 -27.71
CA LYS A 117 9.56 11.38 -27.86
C LYS A 117 9.82 10.31 -28.94
N VAL A 118 9.65 9.05 -28.56
CA VAL A 118 9.66 7.90 -29.46
C VAL A 118 8.34 7.86 -30.18
N ASP A 119 8.39 7.82 -31.50
CA ASP A 119 7.25 7.81 -32.39
C ASP A 119 7.44 6.71 -33.44
N ARG A 120 6.40 6.35 -34.20
CA ARG A 120 6.48 5.32 -35.23
C ARG A 120 5.97 5.83 -36.56
N PHE A 121 6.83 5.72 -37.58
CA PHE A 121 6.49 6.15 -38.94
C PHE A 121 6.96 5.10 -39.96
N ASN A 122 6.06 4.70 -40.87
CA ASN A 122 6.30 3.62 -41.82
C ASN A 122 6.86 2.34 -41.17
N GLN A 123 6.26 1.92 -40.06
CA GLN A 123 6.66 0.73 -39.27
C GLN A 123 8.10 0.77 -38.70
N ARG A 124 8.75 1.94 -38.70
CA ARG A 124 10.06 2.14 -38.07
C ARG A 124 9.94 3.11 -36.90
N LEU A 125 10.66 2.81 -35.82
CA LEU A 125 10.79 3.74 -34.71
C LEU A 125 11.52 5.00 -35.18
N GLN A 126 11.07 6.14 -34.70
CA GLN A 126 11.69 7.43 -34.97
C GLN A 126 11.68 8.36 -33.76
N MET A 127 12.59 9.33 -33.78
CA MET A 127 12.52 10.53 -32.94
C MET A 127 12.59 11.76 -33.83
N VAL A 128 11.72 12.73 -33.56
CA VAL A 128 11.66 13.99 -34.31
C VAL A 128 12.25 15.11 -33.46
N ASN A 129 13.24 15.81 -34.02
CA ASN A 129 14.03 16.86 -33.40
C ASN A 129 14.48 16.54 -31.96
N PRO A 130 15.01 15.33 -31.65
CA PRO A 130 15.44 15.05 -30.30
C PRO A 130 16.61 15.94 -29.90
N GLU A 131 16.72 16.20 -28.61
CA GLU A 131 17.92 16.78 -28.06
C GLU A 131 19.04 15.76 -28.15
N THR A 132 20.12 16.15 -28.80
CA THR A 132 21.22 15.24 -29.09
C THR A 132 22.51 15.80 -28.58
N HIS A 133 23.19 14.95 -27.80
CA HIS A 133 24.48 15.22 -27.22
C HIS A 133 25.47 14.24 -27.82
N PRO A 134 26.37 14.71 -28.72
CA PRO A 134 27.51 13.92 -29.14
C PRO A 134 28.31 13.50 -27.91
N LEU A 135 28.74 12.25 -27.85
CA LEU A 135 29.62 11.77 -26.77
C LEU A 135 31.10 12.06 -27.08
N GLU A 136 31.38 12.59 -28.26
CA GLU A 136 32.67 13.11 -28.69
C GLU A 136 32.58 14.65 -28.67
N ASP A 137 33.20 15.29 -27.67
CA ASP A 137 33.93 16.58 -27.75
C ASP A 137 33.90 17.52 -26.51
N ASP A 138 33.22 17.22 -25.40
CA ASP A 138 33.28 18.13 -24.21
C ASP A 138 34.06 17.56 -23.00
N ASP A 139 34.34 16.26 -22.98
CA ASP A 139 35.29 15.64 -22.05
C ASP A 139 36.06 14.56 -22.82
N GLY A 140 37.21 14.90 -23.39
CA GLY A 140 38.17 13.88 -23.81
C GLY A 140 38.52 12.95 -22.63
N PRO A 141 39.26 11.86 -22.86
CA PRO A 141 39.66 10.90 -21.81
C PRO A 141 40.34 11.50 -20.56
N GLY A 142 40.62 12.80 -20.55
CA GLY A 142 41.39 13.45 -19.50
C GLY A 142 42.76 12.80 -19.38
N ASP A 143 43.32 12.83 -18.18
CA ASP A 143 44.61 12.21 -17.88
C ASP A 143 44.53 10.67 -17.75
N ASP A 144 43.33 10.07 -17.71
CA ASP A 144 43.13 8.62 -17.54
C ASP A 144 42.05 8.06 -18.49
N PRO A 145 42.46 7.62 -19.70
CA PRO A 145 41.58 7.06 -20.72
C PRO A 145 40.85 5.79 -20.28
N ASP A 146 41.49 4.96 -19.46
CA ASP A 146 40.93 3.68 -19.00
C ASP A 146 39.82 3.92 -17.98
N ARG A 147 39.99 4.89 -17.09
CA ARG A 147 38.96 5.32 -16.15
C ARG A 147 37.77 5.97 -16.88
N TRP A 148 38.04 6.84 -17.86
CA TRP A 148 37.00 7.44 -18.69
C TRP A 148 36.19 6.39 -19.48
N ALA A 149 36.82 5.30 -19.93
CA ALA A 149 36.15 4.22 -20.66
C ALA A 149 35.28 3.32 -19.75
N ARG A 150 35.68 3.11 -18.49
CA ARG A 150 34.95 2.28 -17.52
C ARG A 150 33.79 3.02 -16.84
N ALA A 151 33.86 4.36 -16.78
CA ALA A 151 32.88 5.18 -16.09
C ALA A 151 31.44 4.96 -16.59
N LEU A 152 30.51 5.02 -15.65
CA LEU A 152 29.08 4.88 -15.92
C LEU A 152 28.47 6.25 -16.22
N VAL A 153 27.59 6.32 -17.21
CA VAL A 153 26.81 7.51 -17.55
C VAL A 153 25.46 7.45 -16.82
N PRO A 154 25.19 8.37 -15.89
CA PRO A 154 23.90 8.46 -15.21
C PRO A 154 22.80 8.97 -16.16
N ILE A 155 21.62 8.36 -16.07
CA ILE A 155 20.42 8.77 -16.81
C ILE A 155 19.36 9.26 -15.83
N TYR A 156 19.09 10.56 -15.84
CA TYR A 156 18.15 11.24 -14.96
C TYR A 156 16.72 11.24 -15.51
N PRO A 157 15.70 11.28 -14.64
CA PRO A 157 14.36 11.69 -15.05
C PRO A 157 14.44 13.09 -15.70
N ALA A 158 13.95 13.18 -16.93
CA ALA A 158 14.07 14.36 -17.78
C ALA A 158 12.70 14.90 -18.18
N THR A 159 12.66 16.11 -18.72
CA THR A 159 11.46 16.75 -19.27
C THR A 159 11.72 17.20 -20.70
N GLU A 160 10.67 17.65 -21.40
CA GLU A 160 10.81 18.24 -22.74
C GLU A 160 11.75 19.47 -22.76
N GLN A 161 11.89 20.15 -21.63
CA GLN A 161 12.69 21.37 -21.52
C GLN A 161 14.11 21.14 -20.98
N VAL A 162 14.32 20.05 -20.22
CA VAL A 162 15.60 19.72 -19.59
C VAL A 162 15.88 18.23 -19.75
N ASN A 163 16.83 17.89 -20.62
CA ASN A 163 17.32 16.53 -20.79
C ASN A 163 18.27 16.06 -19.68
N SER A 164 18.46 14.73 -19.62
CA SER A 164 19.38 14.08 -18.67
C SER A 164 20.84 14.58 -18.75
N PRO A 165 21.47 14.75 -19.92
CA PRO A 165 22.83 15.31 -19.99
C PRO A 165 22.96 16.74 -19.42
N ALA A 166 21.95 17.59 -19.60
CA ALA A 166 21.93 18.94 -19.04
C ALA A 166 21.86 18.90 -17.51
N ILE A 167 21.03 18.00 -16.94
CA ILE A 167 20.99 17.74 -15.50
C ILE A 167 22.36 17.28 -15.01
N GLY A 168 22.96 16.29 -15.68
CA GLY A 168 24.29 15.77 -15.33
C GLY A 168 25.39 16.84 -15.34
N ARG A 169 25.37 17.78 -16.30
CA ARG A 169 26.29 18.93 -16.29
C ARG A 169 26.06 19.86 -15.10
N CYS A 170 24.80 20.17 -14.78
CA CYS A 170 24.47 21.00 -13.63
C CYS A 170 24.92 20.34 -12.31
N VAL A 171 24.70 19.04 -12.18
CA VAL A 171 25.16 18.24 -11.03
C VAL A 171 26.68 18.25 -10.94
N ARG A 172 27.40 18.14 -12.05
CA ARG A 172 28.87 18.20 -12.05
C ARG A 172 29.39 19.56 -11.56
N VAL A 173 28.90 20.65 -12.14
CA VAL A 173 29.25 22.01 -11.70
C VAL A 173 28.98 22.18 -10.20
N LEU A 174 27.86 21.62 -9.73
CA LEU A 174 27.52 21.65 -8.32
C LEU A 174 28.52 20.85 -7.47
N LEU A 175 28.84 19.60 -7.84
CA LEU A 175 29.78 18.75 -7.08
C LEU A 175 31.21 19.33 -7.06
N ASP A 176 31.65 19.98 -8.13
CA ASP A 176 32.98 20.61 -8.23
C ASP A 176 33.09 21.85 -7.32
N THR A 177 31.96 22.54 -7.07
CA THR A 177 31.90 23.73 -6.22
C THR A 177 31.53 23.39 -4.77
N LEU A 178 31.04 22.18 -4.51
CA LEU A 178 30.58 21.75 -3.20
C LEU A 178 31.75 21.54 -2.24
N GLY A 179 31.64 22.17 -1.06
CA GLY A 179 32.58 21.96 0.05
C GLY A 179 32.31 20.67 0.81
N GLU A 180 32.81 20.59 2.05
CA GLU A 180 32.41 19.54 2.97
C GLU A 180 30.93 19.68 3.34
N LEU A 181 30.22 18.54 3.36
CA LEU A 181 28.84 18.48 3.82
C LEU A 181 28.79 17.91 5.25
N PRO A 182 27.99 18.51 6.15
CA PRO A 182 27.76 17.90 7.46
C PRO A 182 27.04 16.57 7.28
N ASP A 183 27.63 15.50 7.81
CA ASP A 183 27.09 14.14 7.65
C ASP A 183 26.01 13.86 8.71
N PRO A 184 24.77 13.55 8.32
CA PRO A 184 23.69 13.22 9.24
C PRO A 184 23.89 11.85 9.93
N LEU A 185 24.71 10.95 9.38
CA LEU A 185 25.02 9.68 10.03
C LEU A 185 26.19 9.85 11.03
N PRO A 186 26.00 9.46 12.30
CA PRO A 186 27.07 9.45 13.29
C PRO A 186 28.32 8.71 12.78
N ALA A 187 29.51 9.24 13.12
CA ALA A 187 30.78 8.73 12.59
C ALA A 187 31.06 7.27 13.00
N ASP A 188 30.65 6.88 14.21
CA ASP A 188 30.74 5.51 14.71
C ASP A 188 29.84 4.55 13.92
N LEU A 189 28.63 4.99 13.55
CA LEU A 189 27.68 4.21 12.75
C LEU A 189 28.25 4.01 11.35
N ARG A 190 28.78 5.06 10.71
CA ARG A 190 29.44 4.94 9.40
C ARG A 190 30.61 3.96 9.43
N ALA A 191 31.43 3.99 10.49
CA ALA A 191 32.54 3.05 10.66
C ALA A 191 32.06 1.60 10.83
N ARG A 192 31.06 1.35 11.70
CA ARG A 192 30.50 0.00 11.95
C ARG A 192 29.89 -0.63 10.71
N TYR A 193 29.13 0.15 9.94
CA TYR A 193 28.44 -0.33 8.74
C TYR A 193 29.24 -0.17 7.44
N ARG A 194 30.48 0.36 7.53
CA ARG A 194 31.40 0.63 6.41
C ARG A 194 30.77 1.51 5.33
N LEU A 195 30.11 2.57 5.76
CA LEU A 195 29.42 3.52 4.89
C LEU A 195 30.34 4.68 4.53
N VAL A 196 30.25 5.13 3.26
CA VAL A 196 30.95 6.35 2.81
C VAL A 196 30.32 7.60 3.45
N ASP A 197 31.00 8.73 3.46
CA ASP A 197 30.40 10.00 3.88
C ASP A 197 29.36 10.52 2.88
N LEU A 198 28.50 11.45 3.33
CA LEU A 198 27.40 11.99 2.53
C LEU A 198 27.86 12.60 1.19
N ARG A 199 28.90 13.44 1.22
CA ARG A 199 29.46 14.05 0.01
C ARG A 199 29.91 12.96 -0.95
N LYS A 200 30.65 11.97 -0.45
CA LYS A 200 31.13 10.87 -1.28
C LYS A 200 29.98 10.03 -1.83
N ALA A 201 28.88 9.87 -1.10
CA ALA A 201 27.69 9.19 -1.60
C ALA A 201 27.10 9.92 -2.81
N TYR A 202 26.95 11.25 -2.75
CA TYR A 202 26.48 12.05 -3.89
C TYR A 202 27.45 11.99 -5.08
N GLU A 203 28.76 12.05 -4.83
CA GLU A 203 29.75 11.85 -5.89
C GLU A 203 29.60 10.49 -6.56
N LEU A 204 29.51 9.41 -5.79
CA LEU A 204 29.44 8.04 -6.32
C LEU A 204 28.10 7.75 -7.01
N VAL A 205 26.99 8.37 -6.60
CA VAL A 205 25.69 8.19 -7.27
C VAL A 205 25.62 8.98 -8.58
N HIS A 206 26.23 10.16 -8.66
CA HIS A 206 26.15 11.01 -9.85
C HIS A 206 27.34 10.85 -10.82
N GLN A 207 28.51 10.44 -10.32
CA GLN A 207 29.72 10.20 -11.10
C GLN A 207 30.35 8.83 -10.79
N PRO A 208 29.61 7.71 -10.94
CA PRO A 208 30.13 6.37 -10.68
C PRO A 208 31.16 5.91 -11.72
N GLU A 209 32.20 5.23 -11.25
CA GLU A 209 33.18 4.56 -12.12
C GLU A 209 32.83 3.08 -12.33
N SER A 210 32.07 2.52 -11.40
CA SER A 210 31.68 1.11 -11.39
C SER A 210 30.27 0.91 -10.83
N THR A 211 29.68 -0.25 -11.09
CA THR A 211 28.42 -0.65 -10.45
C THR A 211 28.58 -0.74 -8.94
N GLY A 212 29.76 -1.15 -8.45
CA GLY A 212 30.07 -1.17 -7.02
C GLY A 212 30.06 0.23 -6.37
N ASP A 213 30.32 1.29 -7.12
CA ASP A 213 30.20 2.67 -6.63
C ASP A 213 28.75 3.05 -6.42
N VAL A 214 27.91 2.74 -7.41
CA VAL A 214 26.46 2.94 -7.34
C VAL A 214 25.87 2.18 -6.15
N GLU A 215 26.26 0.93 -5.95
CA GLU A 215 25.81 0.12 -4.81
C GLU A 215 26.20 0.73 -3.46
N ARG A 216 27.44 1.21 -3.31
CA ARG A 216 27.88 1.88 -2.09
C ARG A 216 27.13 3.19 -1.84
N ALA A 217 26.92 3.98 -2.90
CA ALA A 217 26.18 5.22 -2.84
C ALA A 217 24.72 4.99 -2.45
N HIS A 218 24.03 4.10 -3.15
CA HIS A 218 22.65 3.74 -2.84
C HIS A 218 22.52 3.17 -1.44
N ARG A 219 23.41 2.28 -1.02
CA ARG A 219 23.40 1.76 0.35
C ARG A 219 23.49 2.89 1.37
N ARG A 220 24.42 3.84 1.17
CA ARG A 220 24.61 4.99 2.06
C ARG A 220 23.39 5.94 2.07
N LEU A 221 22.76 6.20 0.94
CA LEU A 221 21.57 7.05 0.85
C LEU A 221 20.31 6.35 1.40
N LYS A 222 20.17 5.03 1.21
CA LYS A 222 19.14 4.20 1.86
C LYS A 222 19.27 4.26 3.39
N TRP A 223 20.50 4.23 3.90
CA TRP A 223 20.77 4.41 5.34
C TRP A 223 20.34 5.78 5.86
N ASP A 224 20.58 6.86 5.12
CA ASP A 224 20.09 8.19 5.49
C ASP A 224 18.58 8.21 5.63
N GLU A 225 17.89 7.69 4.62
CA GLU A 225 16.44 7.64 4.61
C GLU A 225 15.91 6.77 5.76
N ALA A 226 16.47 5.56 5.94
CA ALA A 226 16.02 4.63 6.97
C ALA A 226 16.25 5.18 8.37
N LEU A 227 17.46 5.71 8.64
CA LEU A 227 17.77 6.25 9.96
C LEU A 227 16.91 7.48 10.26
N THR A 228 16.74 8.40 9.30
CA THR A 228 15.89 9.59 9.48
C THR A 228 14.45 9.18 9.84
N LEU A 229 13.88 8.24 9.08
CA LEU A 229 12.54 7.70 9.35
C LEU A 229 12.46 7.04 10.73
N GLN A 230 13.43 6.19 11.07
CA GLN A 230 13.42 5.45 12.34
C GLN A 230 13.67 6.35 13.55
N VAL A 231 14.45 7.42 13.42
CA VAL A 231 14.66 8.43 14.48
C VAL A 231 13.38 9.19 14.76
N ILE A 232 12.66 9.66 13.74
CA ILE A 232 11.34 10.29 13.90
C ILE A 232 10.39 9.37 14.67
N LEU A 233 10.34 8.09 14.28
CA LEU A 233 9.48 7.10 14.92
C LEU A 233 9.93 6.78 16.36
N ALA A 234 11.24 6.73 16.62
CA ALA A 234 11.79 6.51 17.95
C ALA A 234 11.50 7.70 18.89
N GLN A 235 11.66 8.94 18.44
CA GLN A 235 11.29 10.14 19.20
C GLN A 235 9.80 10.14 19.55
N ARG A 236 8.94 9.73 18.62
CA ARG A 236 7.49 9.56 18.87
C ARG A 236 7.20 8.50 19.92
N ARG A 237 7.79 7.30 19.81
CA ARG A 237 7.65 6.23 20.82
C ARG A 237 8.09 6.69 22.21
N ARG A 238 9.17 7.48 22.27
CA ARG A 238 9.65 8.07 23.53
C ARG A 238 8.69 9.12 24.07
N ALA A 239 8.17 10.02 23.24
CA ALA A 239 7.18 11.01 23.64
C ALA A 239 5.93 10.34 24.25
N ILE A 240 5.44 9.27 23.60
CA ILE A 240 4.37 8.43 24.14
C ILE A 240 4.77 7.77 25.46
N SER A 241 5.99 7.23 25.54
CA SER A 241 6.47 6.56 26.76
C SER A 241 6.69 7.51 27.95
N ALA A 242 6.84 8.81 27.67
CA ALA A 242 6.94 9.87 28.66
C ALA A 242 5.57 10.35 29.17
N MET A 243 4.48 10.00 28.48
CA MET A 243 3.12 10.28 28.95
C MET A 243 2.77 9.37 30.14
N ALA A 244 2.04 9.91 31.10
CA ALA A 244 1.44 9.14 32.17
C ALA A 244 0.03 8.70 31.76
N THR A 245 -0.39 7.51 32.18
CA THR A 245 -1.79 7.07 32.10
C THR A 245 -2.17 6.21 33.30
N VAL A 246 -3.46 5.95 33.44
CA VAL A 246 -4.01 5.06 34.47
C VAL A 246 -3.72 3.61 34.11
N ALA A 247 -2.92 2.92 34.93
CA ALA A 247 -2.66 1.49 34.78
C ALA A 247 -3.94 0.66 34.92
N ARG A 248 -4.23 -0.18 33.93
CA ARG A 248 -5.41 -1.05 33.85
C ARG A 248 -5.04 -2.50 34.12
N ARG A 249 -5.34 -2.98 35.33
CA ARG A 249 -5.10 -4.37 35.74
C ARG A 249 -6.42 -5.12 35.85
N GLY A 250 -6.52 -6.25 35.15
CA GLY A 250 -7.63 -7.19 35.34
C GLY A 250 -7.68 -7.70 36.77
N ARG A 251 -8.88 -7.98 37.27
CA ARG A 251 -9.09 -8.46 38.63
C ARG A 251 -9.24 -9.99 38.61
N PRO A 252 -8.63 -10.73 39.56
CA PRO A 252 -8.77 -12.19 39.62
C PRO A 252 -10.23 -12.67 39.77
N ASP A 253 -11.06 -11.85 40.40
CA ASP A 253 -12.50 -12.02 40.62
C ASP A 253 -13.35 -11.14 39.68
N GLY A 254 -12.74 -10.60 38.62
CA GLY A 254 -13.34 -9.67 37.68
C GLY A 254 -14.10 -10.33 36.52
N ILE A 255 -14.71 -9.49 35.68
CA ILE A 255 -15.44 -9.93 34.49
C ILE A 255 -14.54 -10.64 33.48
N LEU A 256 -13.26 -10.27 33.39
CA LEU A 256 -12.30 -10.97 32.52
C LEU A 256 -12.10 -12.42 32.95
N ALA A 257 -11.88 -12.67 34.24
CA ALA A 257 -11.67 -14.02 34.76
C ALA A 257 -12.94 -14.88 34.61
N ALA A 258 -14.12 -14.29 34.87
CA ALA A 258 -15.40 -14.96 34.67
C ALA A 258 -15.64 -15.32 33.19
N PHE A 259 -15.33 -14.39 32.28
CA PHE A 259 -15.41 -14.60 30.84
C PHE A 259 -14.46 -15.69 30.35
N ASP A 260 -13.19 -15.66 30.75
CA ASP A 260 -12.19 -16.67 30.36
C ASP A 260 -12.63 -18.08 30.80
N GLY A 261 -13.33 -18.21 31.93
CA GLY A 261 -13.89 -19.48 32.42
C GLY A 261 -15.10 -20.01 31.64
N GLN A 262 -15.79 -19.17 30.86
CA GLN A 262 -16.99 -19.54 30.07
C GLN A 262 -16.69 -19.65 28.57
N LEU A 263 -15.45 -19.40 28.13
CA LEU A 263 -15.12 -19.44 26.71
C LEU A 263 -15.47 -20.82 26.11
N PRO A 264 -16.28 -20.87 25.02
CA PRO A 264 -16.71 -22.13 24.43
C PRO A 264 -15.59 -22.84 23.64
N PHE A 265 -14.38 -22.28 23.62
CA PHE A 265 -13.21 -22.79 22.91
C PHE A 265 -11.93 -22.50 23.70
N ALA A 266 -10.90 -23.31 23.47
CA ALA A 266 -9.57 -23.06 24.02
C ALA A 266 -8.83 -21.99 23.21
N LEU A 267 -8.15 -21.06 23.90
CA LEU A 267 -7.28 -20.08 23.26
C LEU A 267 -6.00 -20.74 22.73
N THR A 268 -5.58 -20.33 21.54
CA THR A 268 -4.31 -20.79 20.95
C THR A 268 -3.10 -20.27 21.75
N ASP A 269 -1.92 -20.86 21.56
CA ASP A 269 -0.69 -20.40 22.23
C ASP A 269 -0.37 -18.95 21.83
N GLY A 270 -0.52 -18.61 20.55
CA GLY A 270 -0.40 -17.25 20.04
C GLY A 270 -1.37 -16.26 20.69
N GLN A 271 -2.65 -16.63 20.83
CA GLN A 271 -3.66 -15.79 21.51
C GLN A 271 -3.33 -15.59 23.00
N ARG A 272 -2.85 -16.63 23.68
CA ARG A 272 -2.42 -16.55 25.09
C ARG A 272 -1.18 -15.67 25.25
N GLY A 273 -0.17 -15.86 24.41
CA GLY A 273 1.07 -15.07 24.44
C GLY A 273 0.83 -13.58 24.15
N VAL A 274 0.12 -13.27 23.06
CA VAL A 274 -0.23 -11.88 22.71
C VAL A 274 -1.14 -11.25 23.78
N GLY A 275 -2.11 -12.01 24.28
CA GLY A 275 -2.99 -11.55 25.37
C GLY A 275 -2.21 -11.21 26.65
N ALA A 276 -1.21 -12.01 27.02
CA ALA A 276 -0.35 -11.75 28.16
C ALA A 276 0.51 -10.48 27.96
N THR A 277 1.05 -10.26 26.76
CA THR A 277 1.78 -9.03 26.42
C THR A 277 0.89 -7.80 26.56
N ILE A 278 -0.33 -7.82 25.99
CA ILE A 278 -1.28 -6.72 26.08
C ILE A 278 -1.66 -6.46 27.55
N ALA A 279 -1.98 -7.51 28.31
CA ALA A 279 -2.32 -7.37 29.74
C ALA A 279 -1.16 -6.78 30.55
N GLY A 280 0.08 -7.18 30.27
CA GLY A 280 1.28 -6.63 30.91
C GLY A 280 1.51 -5.15 30.59
N GLU A 281 1.19 -4.72 29.37
CA GLU A 281 1.31 -3.31 28.97
C GLU A 281 0.19 -2.44 29.51
N LEU A 282 -1.06 -2.93 29.51
CA LEU A 282 -2.18 -2.27 30.17
C LEU A 282 -1.90 -2.03 31.66
N ALA A 283 -1.19 -2.95 32.32
CA ALA A 283 -0.86 -2.86 33.74
C ALA A 283 0.21 -1.80 34.10
N ARG A 284 0.76 -1.07 33.12
CA ARG A 284 1.79 -0.04 33.29
C ARG A 284 1.18 1.36 33.31
N PRO A 285 1.80 2.33 34.01
CA PRO A 285 1.35 3.73 34.04
C PRO A 285 1.75 4.52 32.78
N VAL A 286 1.92 3.84 31.64
CA VAL A 286 2.36 4.41 30.36
C VAL A 286 1.40 3.94 29.27
N PRO A 287 0.95 4.83 28.36
CA PRO A 287 0.04 4.45 27.27
C PRO A 287 0.58 3.29 26.44
N MET A 288 -0.26 2.30 26.19
CA MET A 288 0.06 1.18 25.31
C MET A 288 -0.27 1.59 23.87
N HIS A 289 0.64 1.37 22.93
CA HIS A 289 0.46 1.69 21.52
C HIS A 289 0.84 0.46 20.70
N ARG A 290 -0.15 -0.38 20.36
CA ARG A 290 0.10 -1.70 19.77
C ARG A 290 -0.72 -1.96 18.52
N LEU A 291 -0.08 -2.58 17.53
CA LEU A 291 -0.70 -3.14 16.33
C LEU A 291 -0.81 -4.66 16.48
N LEU A 292 -2.03 -5.17 16.55
CA LEU A 292 -2.38 -6.58 16.51
C LEU A 292 -2.72 -7.01 15.08
N MET A 293 -1.79 -7.72 14.48
CA MET A 293 -1.96 -8.32 13.16
C MET A 293 -2.40 -9.76 13.30
N GLY A 294 -3.21 -10.24 12.36
CA GLY A 294 -3.49 -11.66 12.23
C GLY A 294 -4.48 -11.91 11.11
N GLU A 295 -4.55 -13.14 10.63
CA GLU A 295 -5.45 -13.50 9.53
C GLU A 295 -6.93 -13.32 9.90
N VAL A 296 -7.80 -13.23 8.88
CA VAL A 296 -9.26 -13.28 9.09
C VAL A 296 -9.59 -14.59 9.81
N GLY A 297 -10.17 -14.49 11.01
CA GLY A 297 -10.51 -15.66 11.83
C GLY A 297 -9.44 -16.11 12.83
N SER A 298 -8.28 -15.45 12.94
CA SER A 298 -7.26 -15.78 13.95
C SER A 298 -7.64 -15.43 15.40
N GLY A 299 -8.85 -14.91 15.63
CA GLY A 299 -9.35 -14.54 16.95
C GLY A 299 -8.88 -13.18 17.47
N LYS A 300 -8.55 -12.22 16.60
CA LYS A 300 -8.22 -10.83 17.00
C LYS A 300 -9.27 -10.22 17.93
N THR A 301 -10.56 -10.42 17.64
CA THR A 301 -11.68 -9.91 18.44
C THR A 301 -11.67 -10.47 19.86
N VAL A 302 -11.35 -11.75 20.09
CA VAL A 302 -11.29 -12.29 21.46
C VAL A 302 -10.11 -11.72 22.24
N VAL A 303 -8.96 -11.52 21.59
CA VAL A 303 -7.79 -10.88 22.22
C VAL A 303 -8.11 -9.43 22.61
N ALA A 304 -8.75 -8.67 21.71
CA ALA A 304 -9.18 -7.30 22.00
C ALA A 304 -10.25 -7.24 23.09
N LEU A 305 -11.26 -8.12 23.06
CA LEU A 305 -12.30 -8.17 24.08
C LEU A 305 -11.71 -8.43 25.47
N ARG A 306 -10.76 -9.36 25.60
CA ARG A 306 -10.06 -9.62 26.87
C ARG A 306 -9.33 -8.37 27.39
N ALA A 307 -8.69 -7.62 26.50
CA ALA A 307 -8.06 -6.33 26.84
C ALA A 307 -9.08 -5.27 27.31
N MET A 308 -10.23 -5.19 26.62
CA MET A 308 -11.33 -4.29 27.01
C MET A 308 -11.91 -4.66 28.38
N LEU A 309 -12.10 -5.94 28.67
CA LEU A 309 -12.58 -6.42 29.97
C LEU A 309 -11.59 -6.15 31.10
N ALA A 310 -10.28 -6.23 30.86
CA ALA A 310 -9.27 -5.82 31.84
C ALA A 310 -9.37 -4.33 32.22
N VAL A 311 -9.76 -3.47 31.27
CA VAL A 311 -10.01 -2.05 31.52
C VAL A 311 -11.29 -1.84 32.33
N VAL A 312 -12.35 -2.60 32.03
CA VAL A 312 -13.60 -2.58 32.81
C VAL A 312 -13.36 -3.05 34.25
N ASP A 313 -12.58 -4.10 34.46
CA ASP A 313 -12.18 -4.57 35.80
C ASP A 313 -11.44 -3.48 36.61
N ALA A 314 -10.65 -2.65 35.92
CA ALA A 314 -9.96 -1.51 36.51
C ALA A 314 -10.84 -0.26 36.71
N GLY A 315 -12.15 -0.37 36.45
CA GLY A 315 -13.12 0.72 36.60
C GLY A 315 -13.16 1.73 35.45
N GLY A 316 -12.45 1.46 34.35
CA GLY A 316 -12.46 2.28 33.14
C GLY A 316 -13.47 1.79 32.10
N GLN A 317 -13.53 2.53 30.99
CA GLN A 317 -14.32 2.22 29.81
C GLN A 317 -13.42 1.89 28.63
N ALA A 318 -13.90 1.01 27.75
CA ALA A 318 -13.21 0.72 26.50
C ALA A 318 -14.12 0.98 25.29
N ALA A 319 -13.54 1.56 24.24
CA ALA A 319 -14.23 1.84 22.98
C ALA A 319 -13.68 0.96 21.85
N LEU A 320 -14.55 0.40 21.01
CA LEU A 320 -14.18 -0.28 19.77
C LEU A 320 -14.73 0.49 18.57
N LEU A 321 -13.83 0.95 17.70
CA LEU A 321 -14.13 1.63 16.45
C LEU A 321 -14.13 0.65 15.29
N ALA A 322 -15.25 0.59 14.57
CA ALA A 322 -15.41 -0.19 13.35
C ALA A 322 -15.55 0.72 12.12
N PRO A 323 -15.01 0.35 10.94
CA PRO A 323 -14.95 1.23 9.77
C PRO A 323 -16.32 1.53 9.15
N THR A 324 -17.29 0.63 9.36
CA THR A 324 -18.64 0.76 8.82
C THR A 324 -19.67 0.46 9.91
N GLU A 325 -20.89 0.97 9.71
CA GLU A 325 -21.99 0.72 10.64
C GLU A 325 -22.33 -0.77 10.73
N THR A 326 -22.30 -1.48 9.59
CA THR A 326 -22.52 -2.92 9.54
C THR A 326 -21.51 -3.67 10.43
N LEU A 327 -20.22 -3.31 10.37
CA LEU A 327 -19.21 -3.92 11.25
C LEU A 327 -19.39 -3.53 12.71
N ALA A 328 -19.78 -2.29 13.01
CA ALA A 328 -20.08 -1.88 14.39
C ALA A 328 -21.23 -2.70 14.99
N VAL A 329 -22.32 -2.87 14.24
CA VAL A 329 -23.47 -3.71 14.62
C VAL A 329 -23.04 -5.17 14.79
N GLN A 330 -22.20 -5.68 13.89
CA GLN A 330 -21.69 -7.05 13.98
C GLN A 330 -20.84 -7.26 15.22
N HIS A 331 -19.87 -6.38 15.49
CA HIS A 331 -19.05 -6.43 16.70
C HIS A 331 -19.91 -6.35 17.95
N HIS A 332 -20.92 -5.48 17.97
CA HIS A 332 -21.86 -5.39 19.09
C HIS A 332 -22.61 -6.69 19.34
N ARG A 333 -23.20 -7.28 18.30
CA ARG A 333 -23.90 -8.58 18.41
C ARG A 333 -22.95 -9.70 18.83
N GLY A 334 -21.77 -9.79 18.21
CA GLY A 334 -20.77 -10.82 18.50
C GLY A 334 -20.22 -10.73 19.92
N VAL A 335 -19.87 -9.53 20.37
CA VAL A 335 -19.40 -9.29 21.75
C VAL A 335 -20.51 -9.61 22.76
N ARG A 336 -21.75 -9.17 22.54
CA ARG A 336 -22.87 -9.51 23.43
C ARG A 336 -23.15 -11.02 23.47
N ALA A 337 -23.03 -11.71 22.34
CA ALA A 337 -23.19 -13.16 22.29
C ALA A 337 -22.09 -13.90 23.06
N LEU A 338 -20.82 -13.47 22.90
CA LEU A 338 -19.68 -14.05 23.61
C LEU A 338 -19.73 -13.79 25.12
N LEU A 339 -20.15 -12.59 25.54
CA LEU A 339 -20.26 -12.24 26.96
C LEU A 339 -21.47 -12.89 27.65
N GLY A 340 -22.50 -13.30 26.91
CA GLY A 340 -23.73 -13.84 27.50
C GLY A 340 -24.34 -12.88 28.52
N GLY A 341 -24.65 -13.38 29.72
CA GLY A 341 -25.19 -12.58 30.83
C GLY A 341 -24.22 -11.53 31.39
N PHE A 342 -22.90 -11.70 31.20
CA PHE A 342 -21.90 -10.71 31.63
C PHE A 342 -21.97 -9.41 30.83
N GLY A 343 -22.52 -9.43 29.61
CA GLY A 343 -22.64 -8.26 28.72
C GLY A 343 -23.97 -7.51 28.85
N ARG A 344 -24.77 -7.83 29.88
CA ARG A 344 -26.17 -7.41 30.03
C ARG A 344 -26.46 -6.67 31.34
N ALA A 345 -25.48 -5.93 31.87
CA ALA A 345 -25.66 -5.20 33.12
C ALA A 345 -26.92 -4.31 33.09
N GLY A 346 -27.78 -4.46 34.09
CA GLY A 346 -29.06 -3.76 34.20
C GLY A 346 -30.22 -4.40 33.42
N GLU A 347 -30.03 -5.57 32.80
CA GLU A 347 -31.09 -6.38 32.18
C GLU A 347 -31.45 -7.58 33.10
N LEU A 348 -32.62 -8.20 32.87
CA LEU A 348 -33.14 -9.26 33.75
C LEU A 348 -32.30 -10.55 33.78
N ASP A 349 -31.54 -10.80 32.72
CA ASP A 349 -30.68 -11.98 32.56
C ASP A 349 -29.19 -11.67 32.74
N GLU A 350 -28.88 -10.63 33.53
CA GLU A 350 -27.52 -10.31 33.92
C GLU A 350 -26.86 -11.43 34.73
N THR A 351 -25.55 -11.60 34.54
CA THR A 351 -24.72 -12.49 35.37
C THR A 351 -23.61 -11.66 35.97
N SER A 352 -23.57 -11.52 37.30
CA SER A 352 -22.53 -10.74 37.97
C SER A 352 -21.20 -11.51 38.00
N PRO A 353 -20.05 -10.86 37.75
CA PRO A 353 -19.87 -9.43 37.40
C PRO A 353 -20.30 -9.10 35.96
N ALA A 354 -21.08 -8.03 35.77
CA ALA A 354 -21.63 -7.64 34.46
C ALA A 354 -21.18 -6.24 34.01
N THR A 355 -21.17 -6.01 32.70
CA THR A 355 -20.96 -4.70 32.07
C THR A 355 -21.99 -4.43 30.98
N LYS A 356 -22.33 -3.16 30.74
CA LYS A 356 -23.24 -2.75 29.66
C LYS A 356 -22.45 -2.50 28.38
N VAL A 357 -22.94 -3.05 27.26
CA VAL A 357 -22.37 -2.89 25.92
C VAL A 357 -23.24 -1.96 25.08
N ALA A 358 -22.79 -0.71 24.91
CA ALA A 358 -23.49 0.30 24.11
C ALA A 358 -23.07 0.27 22.64
N LEU A 359 -24.01 0.57 21.74
CA LEU A 359 -23.75 0.75 20.31
C LEU A 359 -23.97 2.23 19.94
N VAL A 360 -23.05 2.82 19.19
CA VAL A 360 -23.14 4.20 18.68
C VAL A 360 -22.83 4.24 17.18
N THR A 361 -23.88 4.33 16.36
CA THR A 361 -23.77 4.53 14.90
C THR A 361 -24.53 5.79 14.46
N GLY A 362 -24.33 6.24 13.22
CA GLY A 362 -25.04 7.37 12.64
C GLY A 362 -26.52 7.07 12.37
N SER A 363 -26.84 5.82 12.04
CA SER A 363 -28.19 5.31 11.78
C SER A 363 -29.09 5.13 13.01
N LEU A 364 -28.57 5.26 14.24
CA LEU A 364 -29.39 5.12 15.45
C LEU A 364 -30.45 6.22 15.56
N GLY A 365 -31.68 5.83 15.88
CA GLY A 365 -32.76 6.77 16.19
C GLY A 365 -32.38 7.69 17.36
N ALA A 366 -32.88 8.93 17.34
CA ALA A 366 -32.46 10.00 18.26
C ALA A 366 -32.62 9.65 19.76
N ARG A 367 -33.57 8.78 20.14
CA ARG A 367 -33.70 8.30 21.51
C ARG A 367 -32.58 7.33 21.89
N ALA A 368 -32.39 6.27 21.09
CA ALA A 368 -31.36 5.25 21.34
C ALA A 368 -29.95 5.84 21.32
N LYS A 369 -29.68 6.77 20.39
CA LYS A 369 -28.40 7.48 20.32
C LYS A 369 -28.15 8.31 21.59
N ARG A 370 -29.14 9.06 22.08
CA ARG A 370 -29.00 9.83 23.33
C ARG A 370 -28.76 8.95 24.54
N GLU A 371 -29.46 7.82 24.63
CA GLU A 371 -29.27 6.86 25.72
C GLU A 371 -27.88 6.23 25.70
N ALA A 372 -27.40 5.81 24.53
CA ALA A 372 -26.06 5.23 24.38
C ALA A 372 -24.95 6.24 24.72
N LEU A 373 -25.10 7.50 24.27
CA LEU A 373 -24.16 8.57 24.59
C LEU A 373 -24.19 8.96 26.08
N ALA A 374 -25.37 8.99 26.70
CA ALA A 374 -25.49 9.22 28.14
C ALA A 374 -24.80 8.11 28.93
N ALA A 375 -25.00 6.86 28.54
CA ALA A 375 -24.36 5.71 29.18
C ALA A 375 -22.83 5.70 29.03
N ALA A 376 -22.32 6.21 27.92
CA ALA A 376 -20.89 6.42 27.73
C ALA A 376 -20.38 7.56 28.63
N ALA A 377 -21.10 8.68 28.71
CA ALA A 377 -20.69 9.86 29.47
C ALA A 377 -20.74 9.67 30.99
N ASP A 378 -21.71 8.90 31.51
CA ASP A 378 -21.86 8.64 32.96
C ASP A 378 -21.05 7.43 33.46
N GLY A 379 -20.49 6.63 32.54
CA GLY A 379 -19.69 5.45 32.83
C GLY A 379 -20.49 4.15 33.03
N SER A 380 -21.81 4.16 32.88
CA SER A 380 -22.63 2.96 33.03
C SER A 380 -22.39 1.93 31.92
N ALA A 381 -21.98 2.36 30.73
CA ALA A 381 -21.47 1.49 29.67
C ALA A 381 -19.95 1.32 29.81
N GLY A 382 -19.52 0.16 30.30
CA GLY A 382 -18.08 -0.19 30.34
C GLY A 382 -17.51 -0.48 28.96
N LEU A 383 -18.34 -0.94 28.02
CA LEU A 383 -17.95 -1.19 26.63
C LEU A 383 -18.80 -0.35 25.67
N VAL A 384 -18.15 0.36 24.77
CA VAL A 384 -18.81 1.19 23.74
C VAL A 384 -18.31 0.77 22.37
N ILE A 385 -19.21 0.36 21.48
CA ILE A 385 -18.88 -0.06 20.11
C ILE A 385 -19.51 0.93 19.15
N GLY A 386 -18.77 1.40 18.15
CA GLY A 386 -19.32 2.38 17.22
C GLY A 386 -18.47 2.62 15.99
N THR A 387 -18.95 3.52 15.15
CA THR A 387 -18.20 3.99 13.98
C THR A 387 -17.45 5.28 14.30
N HIS A 388 -17.00 6.00 13.27
CA HIS A 388 -16.58 7.41 13.36
C HIS A 388 -17.58 8.31 14.10
N ALA A 389 -18.82 7.88 14.29
CA ALA A 389 -19.79 8.56 15.15
C ALA A 389 -19.26 8.83 16.58
N LEU A 390 -18.36 7.98 17.08
CA LEU A 390 -17.70 8.15 18.38
C LEU A 390 -16.66 9.29 18.40
N LEU A 391 -16.24 9.78 17.22
CA LEU A 391 -15.24 10.84 17.06
C LEU A 391 -15.86 12.23 16.95
N HIS A 392 -17.18 12.35 16.82
CA HIS A 392 -17.87 13.64 16.66
C HIS A 392 -17.80 14.51 17.93
N GLU A 393 -17.84 15.83 17.74
CA GLU A 393 -18.05 16.79 18.82
C GLU A 393 -19.31 16.46 19.63
N GLY A 394 -19.19 16.46 20.96
CA GLY A 394 -20.29 16.10 21.89
C GLY A 394 -20.28 14.67 22.43
N VAL A 395 -19.41 13.77 21.92
CA VAL A 395 -19.19 12.45 22.55
C VAL A 395 -18.20 12.60 23.71
N ALA A 396 -18.61 12.17 24.90
CA ALA A 396 -17.82 12.19 26.13
C ALA A 396 -17.82 10.82 26.79
N PHE A 397 -16.71 10.51 27.47
CA PHE A 397 -16.54 9.32 28.30
C PHE A 397 -16.23 9.76 29.72
N ARG A 398 -16.64 8.97 30.71
CA ARG A 398 -16.27 9.21 32.11
C ARG A 398 -14.81 8.88 32.37
N ASP A 399 -14.35 7.73 31.87
CA ASP A 399 -12.98 7.26 32.04
C ASP A 399 -12.59 6.34 30.88
N LEU A 400 -12.21 6.90 29.73
CA LEU A 400 -11.79 6.11 28.57
C LEU A 400 -10.36 5.56 28.80
N GLY A 401 -10.26 4.26 29.08
CA GLY A 401 -8.99 3.59 29.36
C GLY A 401 -8.37 2.87 28.16
N LEU A 402 -9.16 2.42 27.19
CA LEU A 402 -8.68 1.72 25.99
C LEU A 402 -9.51 2.06 24.76
N VAL A 403 -8.82 2.32 23.66
CA VAL A 403 -9.40 2.45 22.31
C VAL A 403 -8.90 1.30 21.45
N VAL A 404 -9.84 0.51 20.93
CA VAL A 404 -9.60 -0.55 19.93
C VAL A 404 -10.04 -0.03 18.56
N VAL A 405 -9.18 -0.13 17.56
CA VAL A 405 -9.49 0.28 16.17
C VAL A 405 -9.42 -0.96 15.28
N ASP A 406 -10.50 -1.30 14.59
CA ASP A 406 -10.53 -2.42 13.64
C ASP A 406 -10.40 -1.96 12.18
N GLU A 407 -9.64 -2.70 11.38
CA GLU A 407 -9.33 -2.43 9.96
C GLU A 407 -8.89 -0.99 9.65
N GLN A 408 -7.74 -0.64 10.22
CA GLN A 408 -7.16 0.72 10.19
C GLN A 408 -6.94 1.30 8.78
N HIS A 409 -6.80 0.49 7.72
CA HIS A 409 -6.46 1.03 6.38
C HIS A 409 -7.54 1.95 5.77
N ARG A 410 -8.71 2.10 6.39
CA ARG A 410 -9.71 3.13 6.06
C ARG A 410 -9.76 4.31 7.04
N PHE A 411 -9.03 4.25 8.15
CA PHE A 411 -9.00 5.26 9.19
C PHE A 411 -7.72 6.08 9.12
N GLY A 412 -7.88 7.39 8.91
CA GLY A 412 -6.76 8.33 8.90
C GLY A 412 -6.09 8.42 10.28
N VAL A 413 -4.84 8.88 10.30
CA VAL A 413 -4.08 9.11 11.54
C VAL A 413 -4.79 10.14 12.44
N GLU A 414 -5.38 11.19 11.84
CA GLU A 414 -6.15 12.26 12.52
C GLU A 414 -7.28 11.76 13.42
N GLN A 415 -7.93 10.67 13.02
CA GLN A 415 -9.09 10.12 13.71
C GLN A 415 -8.69 9.41 15.02
N ARG A 416 -7.46 8.90 15.10
CA ARG A 416 -6.90 8.26 16.31
C ARG A 416 -6.58 9.31 17.38
N ASP A 417 -6.04 10.45 16.96
CA ASP A 417 -5.67 11.53 17.87
C ASP A 417 -6.89 12.27 18.42
N ALA A 418 -7.99 12.32 17.66
CA ALA A 418 -9.27 12.88 18.11
C ALA A 418 -9.87 12.17 19.35
N LEU A 419 -9.59 10.88 19.58
CA LEU A 419 -10.01 10.19 20.81
C LEU A 419 -9.02 10.34 21.95
N ARG A 420 -7.72 10.40 21.64
CA ARG A 420 -6.70 10.67 22.65
C ARG A 420 -6.93 12.02 23.31
N ALA A 421 -7.27 13.05 22.53
CA ALA A 421 -7.57 14.39 23.01
C ALA A 421 -8.86 14.49 23.86
N ARG A 422 -9.69 13.43 23.92
CA ARG A 422 -10.97 13.43 24.65
C ARG A 422 -10.90 12.79 26.03
N ALA A 423 -9.81 12.12 26.36
CA ALA A 423 -9.60 11.55 27.68
C ALA A 423 -8.73 12.51 28.51
N THR A 424 -9.02 12.59 29.81
CA THR A 424 -8.21 13.40 30.76
C THR A 424 -6.76 12.91 30.79
N ASP A 425 -6.58 11.58 30.80
CA ASP A 425 -5.31 10.90 30.64
C ASP A 425 -5.30 10.17 29.29
N PRO A 426 -4.17 10.11 28.55
CA PRO A 426 -4.11 9.42 27.27
C PRO A 426 -4.52 7.94 27.39
N PRO A 427 -5.51 7.45 26.62
CA PRO A 427 -5.95 6.06 26.70
C PRO A 427 -4.91 5.12 26.09
N HIS A 428 -4.95 3.86 26.50
CA HIS A 428 -4.27 2.80 25.75
C HIS A 428 -4.88 2.67 24.35
N VAL A 429 -4.08 2.31 23.35
CA VAL A 429 -4.49 2.16 21.95
C VAL A 429 -4.07 0.78 21.43
N LEU A 430 -5.05 0.01 20.97
CA LEU A 430 -4.87 -1.26 20.28
C LEU A 430 -5.46 -1.14 18.87
N VAL A 431 -4.64 -1.33 17.86
CA VAL A 431 -5.09 -1.32 16.46
C VAL A 431 -5.06 -2.75 15.92
N MET A 432 -6.09 -3.14 15.17
CA MET A 432 -6.21 -4.45 14.57
C MET A 432 -6.26 -4.34 13.05
N THR A 433 -5.65 -5.31 12.37
CA THR A 433 -5.81 -5.46 10.92
C THR A 433 -5.88 -6.93 10.54
N ALA A 434 -6.75 -7.27 9.58
CA ALA A 434 -6.86 -8.64 9.09
C ALA A 434 -5.90 -8.96 7.95
N THR A 435 -5.39 -7.95 7.24
CA THR A 435 -4.35 -8.14 6.24
C THR A 435 -3.01 -8.13 6.94
N PRO A 436 -2.24 -9.22 6.93
CA PRO A 436 -0.85 -9.15 7.36
C PRO A 436 -0.16 -8.09 6.52
N ILE A 437 0.60 -7.21 7.17
CA ILE A 437 1.45 -6.22 6.50
C ILE A 437 2.87 -6.68 6.80
N PRO A 438 3.78 -6.81 5.82
CA PRO A 438 5.16 -7.16 6.07
C PRO A 438 5.73 -6.25 7.15
N ARG A 439 6.50 -6.86 8.05
CA ARG A 439 7.00 -6.20 9.27
C ARG A 439 7.71 -4.89 8.94
N THR A 440 8.45 -4.83 7.83
CA THR A 440 9.14 -3.64 7.37
C THR A 440 8.22 -2.48 7.07
N VAL A 441 7.08 -2.74 6.41
CA VAL A 441 6.04 -1.75 6.15
C VAL A 441 5.35 -1.36 7.46
N ALA A 442 5.04 -2.32 8.32
CA ALA A 442 4.50 -1.99 9.65
C ALA A 442 5.45 -1.09 10.45
N MET A 443 6.77 -1.31 10.35
CA MET A 443 7.80 -0.55 11.04
C MET A 443 8.10 0.84 10.45
N THR A 444 7.72 1.11 9.20
CA THR A 444 7.90 2.43 8.57
C THR A 444 6.63 3.26 8.60
N VAL A 445 5.47 2.63 8.40
CA VAL A 445 4.15 3.29 8.33
C VAL A 445 3.50 3.42 9.70
N PHE A 446 3.56 2.34 10.47
CA PHE A 446 2.96 2.25 11.80
C PHE A 446 4.05 2.11 12.87
N GLY A 447 5.27 2.58 12.58
CA GLY A 447 6.44 2.34 13.42
C GLY A 447 6.42 3.00 14.80
N ASP A 448 5.42 3.85 15.07
CA ASP A 448 5.07 4.34 16.41
C ASP A 448 4.38 3.27 17.26
N LEU A 449 3.89 2.19 16.64
CA LEU A 449 3.23 1.06 17.29
C LEU A 449 4.19 -0.11 17.50
N GLU A 450 4.07 -0.77 18.65
CA GLU A 450 4.64 -2.09 18.86
C GLU A 450 3.80 -3.15 18.13
N VAL A 451 4.43 -4.12 17.48
CA VAL A 451 3.72 -5.08 16.61
C VAL A 451 3.57 -6.44 17.31
N SER A 452 2.38 -7.02 17.25
CA SER A 452 2.11 -8.42 17.61
C SER A 452 1.42 -9.12 16.45
N THR A 453 1.78 -10.38 16.21
CA THR A 453 1.23 -11.16 15.09
C THR A 453 0.61 -12.46 15.60
N LEU A 454 -0.63 -12.72 15.22
CA LEU A 454 -1.33 -13.99 15.40
C LEU A 454 -1.25 -14.79 14.11
N THR A 455 -0.33 -15.76 14.07
CA THR A 455 -0.12 -16.67 12.94
C THR A 455 -0.95 -17.95 13.02
N GLU A 456 -1.41 -18.31 14.22
CA GLU A 456 -2.19 -19.52 14.45
C GLU A 456 -3.67 -19.32 14.15
N LEU A 457 -4.27 -20.28 13.46
CA LEU A 457 -5.73 -20.38 13.29
C LEU A 457 -6.31 -21.22 14.43
N PRO A 458 -7.49 -20.85 15.00
CA PRO A 458 -8.14 -21.65 16.03
C PRO A 458 -8.46 -23.08 15.58
N ALA A 459 -8.48 -24.02 16.53
CA ALA A 459 -8.83 -25.41 16.27
C ALA A 459 -10.26 -25.54 15.72
N GLY A 460 -10.44 -26.38 14.70
CA GLY A 460 -11.74 -26.65 14.06
C GLY A 460 -11.97 -25.95 12.72
N ARG A 461 -11.02 -25.12 12.26
CA ARG A 461 -11.06 -24.55 10.90
C ARG A 461 -10.42 -25.49 9.89
N SER A 462 -11.20 -25.93 8.92
CA SER A 462 -10.69 -26.77 7.82
C SER A 462 -9.96 -25.91 6.78
N PRO A 463 -8.86 -26.42 6.18
CA PRO A 463 -8.11 -25.69 5.17
C PRO A 463 -8.97 -25.39 3.93
N ILE A 464 -8.64 -24.31 3.24
CA ILE A 464 -9.33 -23.88 2.01
C ILE A 464 -8.47 -24.28 0.81
N GLY A 465 -8.95 -25.23 0.01
CA GLY A 465 -8.33 -25.57 -1.27
C GLY A 465 -8.57 -24.44 -2.28
N THR A 466 -7.51 -23.85 -2.81
CA THR A 466 -7.62 -22.74 -3.78
C THR A 466 -7.16 -23.20 -5.16
N PHE A 467 -7.98 -22.96 -6.19
CA PHE A 467 -7.72 -23.41 -7.56
C PHE A 467 -7.92 -22.27 -8.55
N VAL A 468 -6.98 -22.12 -9.49
CA VAL A 468 -7.13 -21.18 -10.62
C VAL A 468 -7.90 -21.87 -11.75
N VAL A 469 -8.95 -21.23 -12.21
CA VAL A 469 -9.79 -21.70 -13.31
C VAL A 469 -9.53 -20.82 -14.53
N ASN A 470 -8.60 -21.23 -15.40
CA ASN A 470 -8.28 -20.50 -16.62
C ASN A 470 -9.30 -20.83 -17.73
N GLY A 471 -10.30 -19.97 -17.91
CA GLY A 471 -11.35 -20.12 -18.91
C GLY A 471 -10.86 -19.92 -20.35
N ALA A 472 -9.77 -19.16 -20.55
CA ALA A 472 -9.18 -18.93 -21.86
C ALA A 472 -8.44 -20.16 -22.40
N GLU A 473 -7.66 -20.83 -21.54
CA GLU A 473 -6.92 -22.05 -21.92
C GLU A 473 -7.81 -23.29 -21.88
N HIS A 474 -8.75 -23.34 -20.94
CA HIS A 474 -9.62 -24.49 -20.73
C HIS A 474 -11.10 -24.07 -20.59
N PRO A 475 -11.79 -23.76 -21.71
CA PRO A 475 -13.18 -23.32 -21.71
C PRO A 475 -14.16 -24.26 -20.97
N SER A 476 -13.90 -25.58 -20.99
CA SER A 476 -14.72 -26.57 -20.29
C SER A 476 -14.68 -26.46 -18.77
N TRP A 477 -13.67 -25.79 -18.20
CA TRP A 477 -13.57 -25.61 -16.76
C TRP A 477 -14.57 -24.58 -16.22
N ARG A 478 -15.11 -23.69 -17.08
CA ARG A 478 -16.18 -22.74 -16.72
C ARG A 478 -17.40 -23.47 -16.15
N GLY A 479 -17.86 -24.50 -16.85
CA GLY A 479 -18.99 -25.34 -16.41
C GLY A 479 -18.72 -26.10 -15.10
N ARG A 480 -17.45 -26.43 -14.80
CA ARG A 480 -17.07 -27.12 -13.56
C ARG A 480 -17.24 -26.26 -12.32
N ILE A 481 -17.13 -24.92 -12.44
CA ILE A 481 -17.40 -23.98 -11.34
C ILE A 481 -18.84 -24.21 -10.84
N TRP A 482 -19.80 -24.20 -11.76
CA TRP A 482 -21.22 -24.36 -11.44
C TRP A 482 -21.55 -25.77 -10.95
N GLY A 483 -20.95 -26.80 -11.55
CA GLY A 483 -21.06 -28.17 -11.06
C GLY A 483 -20.61 -28.30 -9.60
N ARG A 484 -19.44 -27.74 -9.27
CA ARG A 484 -18.94 -27.76 -7.89
C ARG A 484 -19.85 -27.04 -6.91
N ILE A 485 -20.41 -25.90 -7.29
CA ILE A 485 -21.37 -25.16 -6.46
C ILE A 485 -22.62 -26.02 -6.19
N ARG A 486 -23.16 -26.69 -7.22
CA ARG A 486 -24.32 -27.58 -7.05
C ARG A 486 -24.01 -28.74 -6.11
N ASP A 487 -22.84 -29.36 -6.21
CA ASP A 487 -22.45 -30.47 -5.35
C ASP A 487 -22.42 -30.06 -3.86
N GLU A 488 -21.84 -28.89 -3.57
CA GLU A 488 -21.78 -28.35 -2.20
C GLU A 488 -23.18 -27.99 -1.67
N VAL A 489 -24.01 -27.35 -2.48
CA VAL A 489 -25.39 -27.03 -2.08
C VAL A 489 -26.23 -28.29 -1.88
N ALA A 490 -26.05 -29.32 -2.71
CA ALA A 490 -26.70 -30.61 -2.54
C ALA A 490 -26.27 -31.34 -1.25
N ALA A 491 -25.05 -31.08 -0.77
CA ALA A 491 -24.56 -31.53 0.53
C ALA A 491 -25.11 -30.70 1.71
N GLY A 492 -25.95 -29.70 1.46
CA GLY A 492 -26.55 -28.82 2.47
C GLY A 492 -25.72 -27.59 2.80
N HIS A 493 -24.68 -27.28 2.02
CA HIS A 493 -23.84 -26.10 2.19
C HIS A 493 -24.31 -24.92 1.35
N GLN A 494 -23.61 -23.79 1.47
CA GLN A 494 -23.92 -22.55 0.77
C GLN A 494 -22.71 -22.04 -0.02
N ALA A 495 -22.97 -21.21 -1.04
CA ALA A 495 -21.97 -20.75 -1.98
C ALA A 495 -21.95 -19.22 -2.16
N TYR A 496 -20.75 -18.68 -2.39
CA TYR A 496 -20.54 -17.31 -2.86
C TYR A 496 -20.12 -17.30 -4.33
N VAL A 497 -20.67 -16.37 -5.12
CA VAL A 497 -20.20 -16.03 -6.47
C VAL A 497 -19.88 -14.54 -6.49
N VAL A 498 -18.63 -14.16 -6.77
CA VAL A 498 -18.16 -12.78 -6.67
C VAL A 498 -17.82 -12.23 -8.05
N CYS A 499 -18.38 -11.07 -8.38
CA CYS A 499 -18.13 -10.33 -9.62
C CYS A 499 -17.39 -9.01 -9.33
N PRO A 500 -16.54 -8.53 -10.26
CA PRO A 500 -15.82 -7.26 -10.09
C PRO A 500 -16.73 -6.03 -10.22
N ARG A 501 -17.91 -6.17 -10.86
CA ARG A 501 -18.79 -5.05 -11.21
C ARG A 501 -20.27 -5.37 -10.93
N ILE A 502 -21.08 -4.32 -10.83
CA ILE A 502 -22.52 -4.43 -10.57
C ILE A 502 -23.30 -4.72 -11.86
N SER A 503 -23.05 -3.92 -12.91
CA SER A 503 -23.65 -4.06 -14.24
C SER A 503 -22.55 -4.06 -15.31
N THR A 504 -22.79 -4.73 -16.42
CA THR A 504 -21.95 -4.75 -17.64
C THR A 504 -22.07 -3.45 -18.42
N VAL A 505 -23.23 -2.81 -18.37
CA VAL A 505 -23.46 -1.46 -18.93
C VAL A 505 -22.96 -0.44 -17.91
N ALA A 506 -22.03 0.43 -18.33
CA ALA A 506 -21.53 1.54 -17.52
C ALA A 506 -22.71 2.47 -17.16
N GLY A 507 -23.21 2.36 -15.93
CA GLY A 507 -24.12 3.33 -15.35
C GLY A 507 -23.30 4.51 -14.84
N GLY A 508 -23.41 5.65 -15.52
CA GLY A 508 -22.55 6.82 -15.36
C GLY A 508 -22.38 7.35 -13.93
N SER A 509 -21.13 7.59 -13.56
CA SER A 509 -20.70 8.73 -12.77
C SER A 509 -19.96 9.68 -13.71
N ALA A 510 -20.17 10.99 -13.54
CA ALA A 510 -19.97 12.04 -14.54
C ALA A 510 -18.50 12.42 -14.89
N ASP A 511 -17.57 11.47 -14.99
CA ASP A 511 -16.16 11.75 -15.34
C ASP A 511 -15.56 10.79 -16.41
N ASP A 512 -16.38 10.11 -17.22
CA ASP A 512 -15.90 9.25 -18.33
C ASP A 512 -16.62 9.61 -19.66
N GLU A 513 -16.30 10.76 -20.25
CA GLU A 513 -16.80 11.17 -21.57
C GLU A 513 -15.86 10.92 -22.75
N ASP A 514 -14.75 10.19 -22.58
CA ASP A 514 -13.80 9.93 -23.69
C ASP A 514 -13.53 8.42 -23.93
N LEU A 515 -14.56 7.67 -24.32
CA LEU A 515 -14.37 6.35 -24.95
C LEU A 515 -15.00 6.32 -26.36
N PRO A 516 -14.27 5.85 -27.40
CA PRO A 516 -14.78 5.82 -28.77
C PRO A 516 -16.01 4.89 -28.92
N GLU A 517 -16.98 5.31 -29.73
CA GLU A 517 -18.24 4.59 -30.00
C GLU A 517 -18.05 3.18 -30.61
N ASP A 518 -16.86 2.88 -31.16
CA ASP A 518 -16.57 1.62 -31.84
C ASP A 518 -16.32 0.42 -30.89
N GLU A 519 -16.13 0.64 -29.58
CA GLU A 519 -15.99 -0.45 -28.59
C GLU A 519 -17.34 -0.93 -28.01
N ALA A 520 -18.45 -0.23 -28.30
CA ALA A 520 -19.77 -0.55 -27.73
C ALA A 520 -20.46 -1.75 -28.40
N GLU A 521 -20.07 -2.15 -29.62
CA GLU A 521 -20.69 -3.27 -30.35
C GLU A 521 -19.94 -4.61 -30.23
N ALA A 522 -18.72 -4.64 -29.67
CA ALA A 522 -17.85 -5.82 -29.68
C ALA A 522 -17.93 -6.75 -28.44
N GLY A 523 -18.88 -6.57 -27.51
CA GLY A 523 -18.80 -7.26 -26.22
C GLY A 523 -20.08 -7.42 -25.43
N ARG A 524 -21.20 -7.86 -26.04
CA ARG A 524 -22.26 -8.48 -25.24
C ARG A 524 -21.76 -9.83 -24.72
N PRO A 525 -21.73 -10.10 -23.40
CA PRO A 525 -21.32 -11.41 -22.90
C PRO A 525 -22.23 -12.47 -23.50
N GLY A 526 -21.64 -13.36 -24.29
CA GLY A 526 -22.35 -14.48 -24.87
C GLY A 526 -22.61 -15.51 -23.78
N PHE A 527 -23.75 -15.42 -23.11
CA PHE A 527 -24.29 -16.46 -22.24
C PHE A 527 -24.74 -17.68 -23.08
N GLY A 528 -23.80 -18.33 -23.75
CA GLY A 528 -24.03 -19.60 -24.46
C GLY A 528 -24.28 -20.76 -23.50
N ASP A 529 -24.24 -21.98 -24.04
CA ASP A 529 -24.42 -23.31 -23.45
C ASP A 529 -23.54 -23.70 -22.23
N GLY A 530 -23.06 -22.73 -21.44
CA GLY A 530 -22.13 -22.92 -20.32
C GLY A 530 -20.66 -22.81 -20.71
N THR A 531 -20.36 -22.60 -22.00
CA THR A 531 -19.00 -22.37 -22.53
C THR A 531 -18.73 -20.93 -22.96
N GLY A 532 -19.70 -20.03 -22.78
CA GLY A 532 -19.55 -18.60 -23.04
C GLY A 532 -18.46 -17.93 -22.20
N SER A 533 -17.87 -16.84 -22.70
CA SER A 533 -16.92 -16.03 -21.92
C SER A 533 -17.64 -15.38 -20.73
N LEU A 534 -17.05 -15.50 -19.54
CA LEU A 534 -17.54 -14.84 -18.33
C LEU A 534 -16.86 -13.48 -18.09
N ALA A 535 -16.06 -13.00 -19.06
CA ALA A 535 -15.33 -11.75 -18.96
C ALA A 535 -16.28 -10.54 -18.78
N GLY A 536 -16.03 -9.76 -17.73
CA GLY A 536 -16.65 -8.47 -17.49
C GLY A 536 -18.10 -8.52 -17.01
N VAL A 537 -18.65 -9.70 -16.70
CA VAL A 537 -20.06 -9.87 -16.34
C VAL A 537 -20.37 -9.25 -14.96
N GLY A 538 -21.44 -8.46 -14.89
CA GLY A 538 -21.95 -7.85 -13.65
C GLY A 538 -22.88 -8.77 -12.86
N VAL A 539 -23.12 -8.43 -11.60
CA VAL A 539 -24.07 -9.14 -10.72
C VAL A 539 -25.50 -9.13 -11.29
N GLU A 540 -25.94 -8.00 -11.84
CA GLU A 540 -27.31 -7.80 -12.35
C GLU A 540 -27.62 -8.70 -13.56
N GLU A 541 -26.63 -8.95 -14.43
CA GLU A 541 -26.77 -9.84 -15.58
C GLU A 541 -26.49 -11.30 -15.24
N LEU A 542 -25.53 -11.56 -14.34
CA LEU A 542 -25.14 -12.93 -13.97
C LEU A 542 -26.23 -13.65 -13.19
N LEU A 543 -26.92 -12.96 -12.27
CA LEU A 543 -27.92 -13.57 -11.40
C LEU A 543 -29.06 -14.25 -12.18
N PRO A 544 -29.77 -13.59 -13.11
CA PRO A 544 -30.86 -14.23 -13.85
C PRO A 544 -30.35 -15.40 -14.69
N TRP A 545 -29.20 -15.26 -15.34
CA TRP A 545 -28.59 -16.34 -16.12
C TRP A 545 -28.24 -17.56 -15.27
N LEU A 546 -27.66 -17.36 -14.07
CA LEU A 546 -27.37 -18.46 -13.15
C LEU A 546 -28.67 -19.13 -12.67
N ALA A 547 -29.68 -18.34 -12.29
CA ALA A 547 -30.93 -18.83 -11.75
C ALA A 547 -31.76 -19.62 -12.77
N GLU A 548 -31.76 -19.22 -14.04
CA GLU A 548 -32.49 -19.90 -15.12
C GLU A 548 -31.67 -21.03 -15.77
N GLY A 549 -30.34 -20.97 -15.68
CA GLY A 549 -29.43 -21.89 -16.34
C GLY A 549 -28.67 -22.79 -15.35
N PRO A 550 -27.34 -22.61 -15.17
CA PRO A 550 -26.50 -23.57 -14.45
C PRO A 550 -26.95 -23.90 -13.01
N LEU A 551 -27.56 -22.94 -12.30
CA LEU A 551 -28.02 -23.08 -10.92
C LEU A 551 -29.55 -23.20 -10.81
N ALA A 552 -30.21 -23.57 -11.91
CA ALA A 552 -31.65 -23.81 -11.91
C ALA A 552 -32.06 -24.79 -10.77
N GLY A 553 -33.08 -24.36 -10.03
CA GLY A 553 -33.61 -25.06 -8.86
C GLY A 553 -33.00 -24.66 -7.51
N LEU A 554 -31.97 -23.80 -7.48
CA LEU A 554 -31.39 -23.27 -6.23
C LEU A 554 -31.95 -21.89 -5.87
N ARG A 555 -31.91 -21.55 -4.58
CA ARG A 555 -32.33 -20.23 -4.08
C ARG A 555 -31.16 -19.25 -4.20
N VAL A 556 -31.16 -18.46 -5.26
CA VAL A 556 -30.09 -17.50 -5.57
C VAL A 556 -30.51 -16.07 -5.19
N ALA A 557 -29.60 -15.27 -4.62
CA ALA A 557 -29.85 -13.86 -4.31
C ALA A 557 -28.66 -12.96 -4.68
N ALA A 558 -28.92 -11.67 -4.91
CA ALA A 558 -27.90 -10.67 -5.23
C ALA A 558 -27.50 -9.84 -3.99
N LEU A 559 -26.22 -9.47 -3.91
CA LEU A 559 -25.71 -8.48 -2.96
C LEU A 559 -24.68 -7.55 -3.60
N HIS A 560 -25.03 -6.28 -3.79
CA HIS A 560 -24.12 -5.29 -4.39
C HIS A 560 -24.28 -3.90 -3.77
N GLY A 561 -23.35 -2.99 -4.09
CA GLY A 561 -23.22 -1.67 -3.46
C GLY A 561 -24.44 -0.76 -3.61
N ARG A 562 -25.17 -0.88 -4.73
CA ARG A 562 -26.39 -0.09 -5.02
C ARG A 562 -27.61 -0.48 -4.18
N LEU A 563 -27.60 -1.63 -3.49
CA LEU A 563 -28.71 -2.02 -2.63
C LEU A 563 -28.81 -1.10 -1.39
N PRO A 564 -30.02 -0.70 -0.97
CA PRO A 564 -30.26 -0.07 0.32
C PRO A 564 -29.69 -0.89 1.48
N ALA A 565 -29.29 -0.23 2.58
CA ALA A 565 -28.62 -0.89 3.70
C ALA A 565 -29.50 -1.95 4.39
N ASP A 566 -30.78 -1.64 4.58
CA ASP A 566 -31.81 -2.54 5.10
C ASP A 566 -32.01 -3.77 4.19
N ALA A 567 -32.00 -3.57 2.86
CA ALA A 567 -32.10 -4.66 1.90
C ALA A 567 -30.86 -5.59 1.96
N LYS A 568 -29.65 -5.01 2.06
CA LYS A 568 -28.41 -5.78 2.24
C LYS A 568 -28.46 -6.62 3.51
N ASP A 569 -28.86 -6.02 4.63
CA ASP A 569 -28.96 -6.70 5.92
C ASP A 569 -30.00 -7.83 5.88
N ALA A 570 -31.14 -7.61 5.23
CA ALA A 570 -32.17 -8.63 5.05
C ALA A 570 -31.66 -9.82 4.22
N VAL A 571 -31.00 -9.58 3.09
CA VAL A 571 -30.41 -10.64 2.25
C VAL A 571 -29.36 -11.42 3.03
N MET A 572 -28.47 -10.74 3.75
CA MET A 572 -27.43 -11.39 4.55
C MET A 572 -28.01 -12.21 5.72
N THR A 573 -29.07 -11.74 6.34
CA THR A 573 -29.78 -12.48 7.41
C THR A 573 -30.38 -13.77 6.87
N ARG A 574 -31.04 -13.71 5.71
CA ARG A 574 -31.60 -14.88 5.03
C ARG A 574 -30.52 -15.86 4.59
N PHE A 575 -29.41 -15.35 4.08
CA PHE A 575 -28.26 -16.17 3.72
C PHE A 575 -27.67 -16.86 4.95
N ALA A 576 -27.42 -16.14 6.05
CA ALA A 576 -26.92 -16.75 7.29
C ALA A 576 -27.88 -17.81 7.88
N ALA A 577 -29.19 -17.66 7.67
CA ALA A 577 -30.21 -18.62 8.09
C ALA A 577 -30.36 -19.85 7.18
N GLY A 578 -29.64 -19.93 6.06
CA GLY A 578 -29.77 -21.02 5.10
C GLY A 578 -31.03 -20.92 4.22
N GLU A 579 -31.65 -19.74 4.13
CA GLU A 579 -32.80 -19.49 3.24
C GLU A 579 -32.40 -19.16 1.80
N VAL A 580 -31.11 -18.86 1.58
CA VAL A 580 -30.50 -18.61 0.28
C VAL A 580 -29.32 -19.56 0.13
N ASP A 581 -29.27 -20.31 -0.96
CA ASP A 581 -28.24 -21.31 -1.24
C ASP A 581 -26.98 -20.66 -1.83
N VAL A 582 -27.18 -19.70 -2.74
CA VAL A 582 -26.09 -19.06 -3.49
C VAL A 582 -26.23 -17.54 -3.46
N LEU A 583 -25.19 -16.85 -3.01
CA LEU A 583 -25.13 -15.40 -2.99
C LEU A 583 -24.22 -14.88 -4.11
N VAL A 584 -24.81 -14.17 -5.08
CA VAL A 584 -24.09 -13.51 -6.17
C VAL A 584 -23.81 -12.07 -5.76
N ALA A 585 -22.55 -11.70 -5.62
CA ALA A 585 -22.19 -10.44 -4.98
C ALA A 585 -21.00 -9.72 -5.63
N THR A 586 -20.84 -8.43 -5.34
CA THR A 586 -19.57 -7.74 -5.57
C THR A 586 -18.66 -7.82 -4.34
N THR A 587 -17.56 -7.06 -4.34
CA THR A 587 -16.65 -6.87 -3.19
C THR A 587 -17.34 -6.39 -1.91
N VAL A 588 -18.64 -6.07 -1.91
CA VAL A 588 -19.40 -5.71 -0.71
C VAL A 588 -19.41 -6.84 0.34
N ILE A 589 -19.22 -8.10 -0.05
CA ILE A 589 -19.06 -9.20 0.91
C ILE A 589 -17.75 -9.15 1.70
N GLU A 590 -16.78 -8.29 1.33
CA GLU A 590 -15.57 -8.02 2.11
C GLU A 590 -15.91 -7.54 3.54
N VAL A 591 -17.15 -7.13 3.80
CA VAL A 591 -17.63 -6.64 5.10
C VAL A 591 -18.47 -7.70 5.83
N GLY A 592 -17.87 -8.31 6.85
CA GLY A 592 -18.54 -8.59 8.13
C GLY A 592 -19.73 -9.56 8.26
N VAL A 593 -19.93 -10.59 7.44
CA VAL A 593 -20.86 -11.69 7.86
C VAL A 593 -20.13 -13.02 7.84
N ASP A 594 -20.23 -13.72 8.96
CA ASP A 594 -19.72 -15.08 9.13
C ASP A 594 -20.86 -16.06 8.83
N VAL A 595 -20.66 -16.90 7.82
CA VAL A 595 -21.61 -17.96 7.46
C VAL A 595 -20.85 -19.28 7.53
N PRO A 596 -20.89 -19.98 8.68
CA PRO A 596 -20.12 -21.22 8.87
C PRO A 596 -20.43 -22.32 7.86
N ASN A 597 -21.65 -22.31 7.32
CA ASN A 597 -22.13 -23.27 6.32
C ASN A 597 -21.73 -22.92 4.88
N ALA A 598 -21.05 -21.78 4.65
CA ALA A 598 -20.52 -21.42 3.34
C ALA A 598 -19.17 -22.13 3.09
N THR A 599 -19.17 -23.10 2.19
CA THR A 599 -18.00 -23.95 1.89
C THR A 599 -17.33 -23.61 0.57
N VAL A 600 -18.02 -22.97 -0.38
CA VAL A 600 -17.46 -22.67 -1.70
C VAL A 600 -17.59 -21.19 -2.08
N ILE A 601 -16.53 -20.63 -2.65
CA ILE A 601 -16.51 -19.30 -3.24
C ILE A 601 -15.92 -19.36 -4.64
N ALA A 602 -16.63 -18.80 -5.62
CA ALA A 602 -16.14 -18.57 -6.98
C ALA A 602 -15.95 -17.07 -7.20
N ILE A 603 -14.73 -16.65 -7.55
CA ILE A 603 -14.38 -15.26 -7.87
C ILE A 603 -14.18 -15.17 -9.38
N LEU A 604 -15.09 -14.47 -10.06
CA LEU A 604 -15.03 -14.23 -11.50
C LEU A 604 -14.10 -13.06 -11.80
N ASP A 605 -13.39 -13.14 -12.93
CA ASP A 605 -12.33 -12.20 -13.32
C ASP A 605 -11.39 -11.86 -12.16
N ALA A 606 -10.88 -12.89 -11.49
CA ALA A 606 -9.99 -12.77 -10.34
C ALA A 606 -8.74 -11.93 -10.65
N ASP A 607 -8.33 -11.85 -11.93
CA ASP A 607 -7.25 -10.98 -12.42
C ASP A 607 -7.55 -9.47 -12.30
N ARG A 608 -8.80 -9.08 -12.02
CA ARG A 608 -9.16 -7.67 -11.74
C ARG A 608 -9.06 -7.29 -10.27
N PHE A 609 -8.84 -8.25 -9.37
CA PHE A 609 -8.75 -8.02 -7.93
C PHE A 609 -7.30 -7.96 -7.45
N GLY A 610 -7.06 -7.14 -6.43
CA GLY A 610 -5.77 -7.15 -5.72
C GLY A 610 -5.59 -8.41 -4.87
N VAL A 611 -4.34 -8.76 -4.55
CA VAL A 611 -4.01 -9.95 -3.74
C VAL A 611 -4.70 -9.91 -2.38
N SER A 612 -4.67 -8.74 -1.72
CA SER A 612 -5.34 -8.54 -0.43
C SER A 612 -6.87 -8.77 -0.51
N GLN A 613 -7.52 -8.34 -1.59
CA GLN A 613 -8.96 -8.55 -1.77
C GLN A 613 -9.27 -10.03 -1.99
N LEU A 614 -8.50 -10.71 -2.86
CA LEU A 614 -8.64 -12.15 -3.08
C LEU A 614 -8.48 -12.95 -1.79
N HIS A 615 -7.52 -12.58 -0.93
CA HIS A 615 -7.34 -13.19 0.38
C HIS A 615 -8.53 -12.97 1.32
N GLN A 616 -9.06 -11.74 1.39
CA GLN A 616 -10.23 -11.42 2.21
C GLN A 616 -11.49 -12.17 1.73
N LEU A 617 -11.71 -12.24 0.42
CA LEU A 617 -12.81 -12.99 -0.19
C LEU A 617 -12.66 -14.49 0.08
N ARG A 618 -11.46 -15.06 -0.10
CA ARG A 618 -11.16 -16.45 0.24
C ARG A 618 -11.50 -16.75 1.71
N GLY A 619 -11.19 -15.84 2.63
CA GLY A 619 -11.50 -15.97 4.06
C GLY A 619 -12.99 -15.93 4.42
N ARG A 620 -13.90 -15.78 3.45
CA ARG A 620 -15.36 -15.85 3.65
C ARG A 620 -15.90 -17.27 3.72
N VAL A 621 -15.15 -18.26 3.24
CA VAL A 621 -15.52 -19.68 3.29
C VAL A 621 -14.63 -20.46 4.24
N GLY A 622 -15.01 -21.71 4.54
CA GLY A 622 -14.22 -22.60 5.40
C GLY A 622 -14.15 -22.10 6.84
N ARG A 623 -15.28 -21.61 7.36
CA ARG A 623 -15.41 -21.16 8.76
C ARG A 623 -16.07 -22.20 9.67
N GLY A 624 -16.75 -23.19 9.10
CA GLY A 624 -17.24 -24.37 9.80
C GLY A 624 -16.24 -25.54 9.80
N GLN A 625 -16.73 -26.72 10.17
CA GLN A 625 -15.94 -27.97 10.16
C GLN A 625 -15.72 -28.52 8.75
N ALA A 626 -16.57 -28.16 7.78
CA ALA A 626 -16.44 -28.58 6.38
C ALA A 626 -15.27 -27.87 5.68
N ALA A 627 -14.56 -28.60 4.81
CA ALA A 627 -13.45 -28.06 4.03
C ALA A 627 -13.93 -26.99 3.04
N GLY A 628 -13.19 -25.90 2.94
CA GLY A 628 -13.51 -24.81 2.03
C GLY A 628 -12.89 -24.99 0.65
N VAL A 629 -13.54 -24.47 -0.41
CA VAL A 629 -13.01 -24.41 -1.77
C VAL A 629 -13.11 -22.98 -2.31
N CYS A 630 -12.00 -22.47 -2.83
CA CYS A 630 -11.92 -21.17 -3.50
C CYS A 630 -11.53 -21.35 -4.97
N LEU A 631 -12.37 -20.87 -5.88
CA LEU A 631 -12.18 -20.95 -7.32
C LEU A 631 -11.90 -19.55 -7.87
N LEU A 632 -10.70 -19.34 -8.42
CA LEU A 632 -10.24 -18.08 -8.99
C LEU A 632 -10.34 -18.15 -10.52
N HIS A 633 -11.43 -17.63 -11.09
CA HIS A 633 -11.64 -17.66 -12.53
C HIS A 633 -10.92 -16.50 -13.24
N THR A 634 -10.31 -16.77 -14.39
CA THR A 634 -9.72 -15.75 -15.26
C THR A 634 -9.90 -16.09 -16.73
N GLU A 635 -10.10 -15.06 -17.55
CA GLU A 635 -10.14 -15.14 -19.02
C GLU A 635 -8.82 -14.68 -19.65
N VAL A 636 -7.77 -14.48 -18.85
CA VAL A 636 -6.42 -14.14 -19.31
C VAL A 636 -5.64 -15.42 -19.55
N GLY A 637 -5.27 -15.68 -20.80
CA GLY A 637 -4.42 -16.82 -21.19
C GLY A 637 -2.93 -16.51 -21.15
N GLY A 638 -2.09 -17.55 -21.07
CA GLY A 638 -0.64 -17.46 -21.17
C GLY A 638 0.08 -17.04 -19.89
N ASP A 639 1.40 -16.97 -19.96
CA ASP A 639 2.27 -16.60 -18.84
C ASP A 639 2.39 -15.08 -18.73
N THR A 640 1.42 -14.46 -18.07
CA THR A 640 1.33 -13.00 -17.85
C THR A 640 1.53 -12.70 -16.36
N PRO A 641 1.91 -11.46 -15.99
CA PRO A 641 1.97 -11.07 -14.58
C PRO A 641 0.66 -11.32 -13.81
N ALA A 642 -0.49 -11.21 -14.48
CA ALA A 642 -1.80 -11.46 -13.88
C ALA A 642 -2.04 -12.95 -13.58
N THR A 643 -1.70 -13.85 -14.50
CA THR A 643 -1.85 -15.31 -14.30
C THR A 643 -0.85 -15.85 -13.30
N GLN A 644 0.39 -15.38 -13.32
CA GLN A 644 1.40 -15.68 -12.29
C GLN A 644 0.95 -15.24 -10.90
N ARG A 645 0.34 -14.05 -10.79
CA ARG A 645 -0.23 -13.56 -9.52
C ARG A 645 -1.31 -14.49 -8.99
N LEU A 646 -2.26 -14.90 -9.82
CA LEU A 646 -3.33 -15.82 -9.41
C LEU A 646 -2.78 -17.17 -8.98
N ALA A 647 -1.78 -17.69 -9.70
CA ALA A 647 -1.09 -18.93 -9.33
C ALA A 647 -0.42 -18.82 -7.95
N ASN A 648 0.29 -17.70 -7.69
CA ASN A 648 0.91 -17.44 -6.39
C ASN A 648 -0.13 -17.34 -5.27
N VAL A 649 -1.26 -16.67 -5.51
CA VAL A 649 -2.36 -16.56 -4.53
C VAL A 649 -2.98 -17.93 -4.23
N ALA A 650 -3.09 -18.81 -5.24
CA ALA A 650 -3.61 -20.15 -5.08
C ALA A 650 -2.63 -21.11 -4.37
N ALA A 651 -1.32 -20.90 -4.54
CA ALA A 651 -0.28 -21.77 -3.99
C ALA A 651 -0.09 -21.64 -2.48
N THR A 652 -0.47 -20.50 -1.88
CA THR A 652 -0.27 -20.27 -0.44
C THR A 652 -1.55 -19.85 0.28
N THR A 653 -1.77 -20.43 1.45
CA THR A 653 -2.82 -20.01 2.37
C THR A 653 -2.34 -18.95 3.38
N ASP A 654 -1.01 -18.77 3.51
CA ASP A 654 -0.37 -17.87 4.47
C ASP A 654 -0.57 -16.40 4.08
N GLY A 655 -1.31 -15.66 4.90
CA GLY A 655 -1.56 -14.25 4.69
C GLY A 655 -0.30 -13.38 4.72
N ALA A 656 0.76 -13.77 5.44
CA ALA A 656 2.03 -13.04 5.48
C ALA A 656 2.81 -13.18 4.17
N GLU A 657 2.77 -14.35 3.55
CA GLU A 657 3.34 -14.57 2.22
C GLU A 657 2.57 -13.78 1.16
N LEU A 658 1.23 -13.81 1.21
CA LEU A 658 0.37 -13.03 0.32
C LEU A 658 0.59 -11.53 0.45
N ALA A 659 0.82 -11.04 1.66
CA ALA A 659 1.12 -9.64 1.91
C ALA A 659 2.44 -9.19 1.28
N ARG A 660 3.48 -10.05 1.33
CA ARG A 660 4.74 -9.81 0.62
C ARG A 660 4.55 -9.79 -0.89
N LEU A 661 3.71 -10.69 -1.42
CA LEU A 661 3.35 -10.71 -2.84
C LEU A 661 2.58 -9.44 -3.26
N ASP A 662 1.61 -8.98 -2.47
CA ASP A 662 0.84 -7.75 -2.72
C ASP A 662 1.77 -6.52 -2.73
N LEU A 663 2.70 -6.44 -1.78
CA LEU A 663 3.66 -5.34 -1.70
C LEU A 663 4.76 -5.38 -2.76
N GLY A 664 5.17 -6.56 -3.23
CA GLY A 664 6.11 -6.65 -4.33
C GLY A 664 5.51 -6.14 -5.65
N GLN A 665 4.18 -6.14 -5.76
CA GLN A 665 3.45 -5.71 -6.95
C GLN A 665 2.99 -4.26 -6.90
N ARG A 666 2.59 -3.77 -5.73
CA ARG A 666 2.32 -2.34 -5.53
C ARG A 666 3.65 -1.60 -5.53
N ARG A 667 3.75 -0.48 -6.26
CA ARG A 667 4.86 0.44 -6.01
C ARG A 667 4.69 0.94 -4.58
N GLU A 668 5.75 0.85 -3.79
CA GLU A 668 5.72 1.04 -2.33
C GLU A 668 5.10 2.39 -1.90
N GLY A 669 5.11 3.41 -2.78
CA GLY A 669 4.42 4.69 -2.58
C GLY A 669 2.89 4.62 -2.50
N ASP A 670 2.21 3.61 -3.09
CA ASP A 670 0.74 3.47 -3.01
C ASP A 670 0.26 2.94 -1.66
N VAL A 671 1.12 2.20 -0.94
CA VAL A 671 0.79 1.63 0.39
C VAL A 671 0.89 2.70 1.50
N LEU A 672 1.60 3.79 1.22
CA LEU A 672 1.78 4.94 2.11
C LEU A 672 0.61 5.95 2.02
N GLY A 673 -0.35 5.73 1.12
CA GLY A 673 -1.63 6.44 1.05
C GLY A 673 -1.74 7.45 -0.10
N ALA A 674 -2.83 7.36 -0.87
CA ALA A 674 -3.19 8.28 -1.95
C ALA A 674 -3.54 9.71 -1.48
N SER A 675 -3.74 9.93 -0.17
CA SER A 675 -3.90 11.25 0.44
C SER A 675 -2.58 12.03 0.60
N GLN A 676 -1.44 11.42 0.28
CA GLN A 676 -0.12 12.09 0.27
C GLN A 676 0.32 12.53 -1.13
N SER A 677 -0.61 12.61 -2.08
CA SER A 677 -0.34 12.99 -3.48
C SER A 677 0.03 14.47 -3.69
N GLY A 678 0.01 15.28 -2.62
CA GLY A 678 0.47 16.66 -2.63
C GLY A 678 1.87 16.82 -2.02
N ARG A 679 2.90 16.84 -2.89
CA ARG A 679 4.33 17.08 -2.62
C ARG A 679 5.06 15.99 -1.81
N GLY A 680 6.06 15.39 -2.46
CA GLY A 680 7.09 14.53 -1.85
C GLY A 680 6.71 13.06 -1.67
N ARG A 681 7.38 12.15 -2.40
CA ARG A 681 7.41 10.73 -2.00
C ARG A 681 8.05 10.62 -0.61
N SER A 682 7.36 10.04 0.37
CA SER A 682 7.88 9.88 1.74
C SER A 682 9.00 8.84 1.85
N VAL A 683 9.15 7.98 0.84
CA VAL A 683 10.26 7.05 0.63
C VAL A 683 10.67 7.10 -0.85
N ARG A 684 11.90 7.55 -1.14
CA ARG A 684 12.45 7.77 -2.48
C ARG A 684 13.34 6.63 -2.95
N LEU A 685 14.16 6.05 -2.06
CA LEU A 685 15.19 5.05 -2.44
C LEU A 685 15.04 3.72 -1.71
N LEU A 686 14.59 3.69 -0.45
CA LEU A 686 14.35 2.43 0.25
C LEU A 686 13.31 1.61 -0.46
N GLU A 687 13.62 0.32 -0.57
CA GLU A 687 12.72 -0.73 -1.02
C GLU A 687 12.32 -1.55 0.21
N LEU A 688 11.15 -1.29 0.78
CA LEU A 688 10.69 -1.85 2.07
C LEU A 688 10.78 -3.38 2.14
N LEU A 689 10.65 -4.09 1.02
CA LEU A 689 10.80 -5.55 0.99
C LEU A 689 12.27 -6.00 0.86
N LYS A 690 13.08 -5.31 0.06
CA LYS A 690 14.48 -5.72 -0.19
C LYS A 690 15.43 -5.25 0.90
N ASP A 691 15.13 -4.12 1.53
CA ASP A 691 15.97 -3.47 2.51
C ASP A 691 15.57 -3.80 3.96
N GLU A 692 14.85 -4.91 4.19
CA GLU A 692 14.34 -5.31 5.51
C GLU A 692 15.41 -5.26 6.60
N ARG A 693 16.56 -5.87 6.34
CA ARG A 693 17.68 -5.91 7.28
C ARG A 693 18.24 -4.51 7.58
N LEU A 694 18.35 -3.66 6.56
CA LEU A 694 18.83 -2.30 6.72
C LEU A 694 17.86 -1.48 7.59
N ILE A 695 16.55 -1.63 7.40
CA ILE A 695 15.53 -0.95 8.20
C ILE A 695 15.55 -1.44 9.66
N LEU A 696 15.74 -2.75 9.88
CA LEU A 696 15.87 -3.32 11.23
C LEU A 696 17.10 -2.79 11.96
N ASP A 697 18.25 -2.79 11.28
CA ASP A 697 19.50 -2.25 11.83
C ASP A 697 19.35 -0.74 12.14
N ALA A 698 18.75 0.03 11.22
CA ALA A 698 18.47 1.46 11.42
C ALA A 698 17.50 1.73 12.58
N ARG A 699 16.52 0.85 12.83
CA ARG A 699 15.61 0.97 14.00
C ARG A 699 16.39 0.84 15.30
N GLU A 700 17.29 -0.14 15.38
CA GLU A 700 18.09 -0.38 16.57
C GLU A 700 19.03 0.82 16.84
N GLU A 701 19.70 1.32 15.80
CA GLU A 701 20.55 2.51 15.90
C GLU A 701 19.76 3.77 16.27
N ALA A 702 18.61 3.99 15.64
CA ALA A 702 17.73 5.11 15.99
C ALA A 702 17.29 5.06 17.46
N GLY A 703 16.98 3.86 17.98
CA GLY A 703 16.69 3.65 19.39
C GLY A 703 17.84 4.09 20.29
N ARG A 704 19.07 3.61 20.02
CA ARG A 704 20.27 3.99 20.78
C ARG A 704 20.51 5.50 20.79
N VAL A 705 20.36 6.14 19.62
CA VAL A 705 20.55 7.59 19.46
C VAL A 705 19.51 8.34 20.29
N VAL A 706 18.22 8.03 20.15
CA VAL A 706 17.12 8.74 20.84
C VAL A 706 17.08 8.44 22.34
N ASP A 707 17.52 7.27 22.78
CA ASP A 707 17.60 6.94 24.20
C ASP A 707 18.64 7.82 24.92
N THR A 708 19.74 8.15 24.24
CA THR A 708 20.86 8.93 24.78
C THR A 708 20.71 10.44 24.54
N ASP A 709 20.27 10.85 23.36
CA ASP A 709 20.16 12.24 22.90
C ASP A 709 18.80 12.47 22.20
N PRO A 710 17.71 12.61 22.98
CA PRO A 710 16.35 12.67 22.45
C PRO A 710 16.12 13.83 21.49
N ASP A 711 16.73 14.99 21.78
CA ASP A 711 16.59 16.23 21.02
C ASP A 711 17.62 16.33 19.89
N LEU A 712 18.46 15.30 19.69
CA LEU A 712 19.53 15.24 18.68
C LEU A 712 20.51 16.42 18.80
N SER A 713 20.69 16.94 20.02
CA SER A 713 21.54 18.08 20.33
C SER A 713 23.02 17.84 20.01
N SER A 714 23.47 16.60 20.15
CA SER A 714 24.82 16.15 19.81
C SER A 714 24.95 15.76 18.33
N HIS A 715 23.85 15.74 17.58
CA HIS A 715 23.77 15.32 16.18
C HIS A 715 23.02 16.35 15.31
N PRO A 716 23.53 17.60 15.18
CA PRO A 716 22.82 18.69 14.52
C PRO A 716 22.50 18.43 13.05
N ALA A 717 23.37 17.70 12.33
CA ALA A 717 23.13 17.33 10.94
C ALA A 717 21.95 16.35 10.79
N LEU A 718 21.84 15.38 11.72
CA LEU A 718 20.72 14.45 11.78
C LEU A 718 19.44 15.18 12.17
N ALA A 719 19.49 16.08 13.17
CA ALA A 719 18.37 16.90 13.60
C ALA A 719 17.80 17.73 12.44
N ARG A 720 18.67 18.39 11.66
CA ARG A 720 18.27 19.16 10.48
C ARG A 720 17.61 18.28 9.43
N ARG A 721 18.13 17.07 9.18
CA ARG A 721 17.53 16.13 8.20
C ARG A 721 16.16 15.62 8.66
N VAL A 722 16.01 15.36 9.96
CA VAL A 722 14.72 14.99 10.59
C VAL A 722 13.70 16.12 10.44
N LEU A 723 14.09 17.38 10.68
CA LEU A 723 13.22 18.55 10.54
C LEU A 723 12.70 18.68 9.10
N LEU A 724 13.59 18.64 8.10
CA LEU A 724 13.21 18.71 6.69
C LEU A 724 12.25 17.57 6.28
N ALA A 725 12.49 16.36 6.78
CA ALA A 725 11.63 15.20 6.52
C ALA A 725 10.25 15.29 7.18
N LEU A 726 10.09 16.14 8.20
CA LEU A 726 8.79 16.45 8.82
C LEU A 726 8.04 17.54 8.05
N ASP A 727 8.74 18.56 7.53
CA ASP A 727 8.14 19.66 6.74
C ASP A 727 7.64 19.20 5.37
N ASP A 728 8.30 18.22 4.75
CA ASP A 728 7.90 17.59 3.48
C ASP A 728 6.67 16.66 3.61
N ARG A 729 6.19 16.41 4.83
CA ARG A 729 4.92 15.71 5.10
C ARG A 729 3.88 16.79 5.39
N PRO A 730 2.62 16.67 4.94
CA PRO A 730 1.58 17.62 5.34
C PRO A 730 1.61 17.80 6.87
N VAL A 731 2.09 18.98 7.27
CA VAL A 731 2.28 19.41 8.65
C VAL A 731 0.92 19.79 9.22
N GLU A 732 0.07 18.79 9.47
CA GLU A 732 -1.07 18.94 10.37
C GLU A 732 -0.78 18.39 11.78
N TYR A 733 0.44 17.89 12.00
CA TYR A 733 0.83 17.17 13.22
C TYR A 733 1.63 18.00 14.25
N LEU A 734 2.12 19.20 13.91
CA LEU A 734 3.03 19.96 14.78
C LEU A 734 2.36 21.00 15.70
N GLU A 735 1.10 21.39 15.47
CA GLU A 735 0.47 22.49 16.23
C GLU A 735 -0.45 22.08 17.38
N LYS A 736 -0.59 20.78 17.70
CA LYS A 736 -1.43 20.35 18.83
C LYS A 736 -0.72 19.32 19.70
N GLY A 737 0.35 19.78 20.34
CA GLY A 737 0.91 19.16 21.54
C GLY A 737 0.06 19.46 22.77
#